data_AF-A0AAV7EYJ2-F1
#
_entry.id   AF-A0AAV7EYJ2-F1
#
_cell.length_a   1.000
_cell.length_b   1.000
_cell.length_c   1.000
_cell.angle_alpha   90.00
_cell.angle_beta   90.00
_cell.angle_gamma   90.00
#
_symmetry.space_group_name_H-M   'P 1'
#
loop_
_entity.id
_entity.type
_entity.pdbx_description
1 polymer ?
#
loop_
_entity_poly.entity_id
_entity_poly.type
_entity_poly.pdbx_seq_one_letter_code
_entity_poly.pdbx_strand_id
1 'polypeptide(L)'
;MLTINALVSLLKRGLEETLTHFPPLAGRLLTDADGFVHIACNDAGVHFVHANAGDLAIRDVLAPSEDVPDSVKLFFAFDGAVSYDGHFRPIAAVQVTELADGVFVGCTVNHAVTDGTSFWNFFNTWAEVCRAGAGGGSRRISRPPNFSRNYVKDSAAVLEFEEGGPKVSFDARAPIRERIFHFSREAVRELKARANGRTLVIPIAEIIGKQSNDELKIKKGDNKGKMVIASALDALLRETAAAAAAAADGVSLEISSFQALSAQLWRSVTRARKLHQGKETTFRMAVNCRHRVEPRMDPYYFGNAIQSIRTATTAGELLSRDLGWCAGLLRRNVAAHDDATIRRGVEAWEAEPRVFPLGNPDGASITMGSSPRFPMYDNDFGWGRPVAVRSGRANKFDGKISAFPGREGGGSVDLEVCLAPETMAALETDTEFMQKSLAASGTRRLGVRGATRNCLGGDGRLFVRTVRVAMEGESEGVYHEKQRLQFCLLHALNNLLQDKDSFTRADLDGIANQLHLIDPNQVNWNPLSRVFKPHHNTLTGNYDVNVLICALEGKGKKVVWHDRRNRASSIDLDQPEETFLGIMLNVPVRRFGGLWRSRHWVALRKIAGFWHNLDSDLGTPKHFASVEEVKEFLDDVASQGGEILLRSYCIFQLMDFMKKVKRNSSNSFIGFILILVTAMSIVILTVSVTKLPDTTLERGNFGFPRALKYGKWLKEEEKLGRLGSMMVAMLPVDLAFTIFVPSEKAFESELQLRASTSLMEHEANNTSAILSRVLSFSAVPQHLPSTMVPFGGEILLDSISGLRLFASRRADSVLVVNGVSAEHVDIKKGEAIVHIMNGVIMDAEFEQAFEPEEED
;
A
#
# COMPACT_ATOMS: atom_id res chain seq x y z
N MET A 1 11.97 18.98 17.99
CA MET A 1 13.05 18.16 17.37
C MET A 1 14.25 18.15 18.29
N LEU A 2 15.07 17.10 18.25
CA LEU A 2 16.43 17.14 18.77
C LEU A 2 17.27 18.13 17.94
N THR A 3 18.33 18.69 18.51
CA THR A 3 19.37 19.37 17.71
C THR A 3 20.16 18.32 16.92
N ILE A 4 20.76 18.71 15.78
CA ILE A 4 21.55 17.77 14.96
C ILE A 4 22.65 17.08 15.77
N ASN A 5 23.33 17.83 16.66
CA ASN A 5 24.32 17.29 17.59
C ASN A 5 23.71 16.23 18.54
N ALA A 6 22.54 16.49 19.13
CA ALA A 6 21.88 15.53 20.02
C ALA A 6 21.40 14.28 19.26
N LEU A 7 20.94 14.43 18.01
CA LEU A 7 20.58 13.31 17.13
C LEU A 7 21.83 12.46 16.78
N VAL A 8 22.95 13.09 16.39
CA VAL A 8 24.20 12.37 16.10
C VAL A 8 24.74 11.67 17.35
N SER A 9 24.67 12.29 18.53
CA SER A 9 25.03 11.65 19.80
C SER A 9 24.07 10.54 20.26
N LEU A 10 22.81 10.56 19.82
CA LEU A 10 21.88 9.44 20.02
C LEU A 10 22.23 8.27 19.09
N LEU A 11 22.40 8.56 17.80
CA LEU A 11 22.73 7.57 16.77
C LEU A 11 24.06 6.88 17.04
N LYS A 12 25.10 7.61 17.45
CA LYS A 12 26.41 7.04 17.84
C LYS A 12 26.31 6.09 19.03
N ARG A 13 25.74 6.53 20.16
CA ARG A 13 25.62 5.68 21.37
C ARG A 13 24.74 4.46 21.14
N GLY A 14 23.65 4.61 20.38
CA GLY A 14 22.83 3.47 19.98
C GLY A 14 23.56 2.49 19.07
N LEU A 15 24.50 2.97 18.23
CA LEU A 15 25.32 2.12 17.36
C LEU A 15 26.38 1.37 18.16
N GLU A 16 27.10 2.06 19.04
CA GLU A 16 28.06 1.50 20.00
C GLU A 16 27.40 0.36 20.80
N GLU A 17 26.22 0.60 21.35
CA GLU A 17 25.45 -0.40 22.10
C GLU A 17 24.95 -1.55 21.21
N THR A 18 24.45 -1.27 20.00
CA THR A 18 23.99 -2.33 19.08
C THR A 18 25.13 -3.24 18.64
N LEU A 19 26.34 -2.72 18.47
CA LEU A 19 27.50 -3.51 18.07
C LEU A 19 27.90 -4.56 19.12
N THR A 20 27.56 -4.38 20.40
CA THR A 20 27.73 -5.43 21.43
C THR A 20 26.87 -6.67 21.16
N HIS A 21 25.76 -6.52 20.44
CA HIS A 21 24.92 -7.62 19.95
C HIS A 21 25.33 -8.12 18.56
N PHE A 22 26.11 -7.35 17.80
CA PHE A 22 26.60 -7.70 16.46
C PHE A 22 28.14 -7.58 16.30
N PRO A 23 28.97 -8.27 17.12
CA PRO A 23 30.43 -8.13 17.09
C PRO A 23 31.11 -8.29 15.72
N PRO A 24 30.66 -9.19 14.81
CA PRO A 24 31.26 -9.32 13.48
C PRO A 24 31.25 -8.03 12.63
N LEU A 25 30.38 -7.06 12.93
CA LEU A 25 30.33 -5.78 12.21
C LEU A 25 31.38 -4.77 12.68
N ALA A 26 31.85 -4.88 13.92
CA ALA A 26 32.96 -4.10 14.47
C ALA A 26 34.34 -4.71 14.13
N GLY A 27 34.37 -5.97 13.67
CA GLY A 27 35.58 -6.72 13.37
C GLY A 27 36.32 -6.31 12.08
N ARG A 28 37.26 -7.16 11.66
CA ARG A 28 37.95 -7.13 10.36
C ARG A 28 37.97 -8.52 9.72
N LEU A 29 38.17 -8.60 8.42
CA LEU A 29 38.50 -9.86 7.77
C LEU A 29 39.95 -10.23 8.07
N LEU A 30 40.23 -11.53 8.16
CA LEU A 30 41.57 -12.09 8.33
C LEU A 30 41.69 -13.31 7.42
N THR A 31 42.71 -13.36 6.56
CA THR A 31 43.12 -14.60 5.89
C THR A 31 44.12 -15.31 6.80
N ASP A 32 43.93 -16.61 7.09
CA ASP A 32 44.88 -17.41 7.87
C ASP A 32 45.99 -18.04 7.00
N ALA A 33 46.84 -18.88 7.61
CA ALA A 33 47.97 -19.51 6.93
C ALA A 33 47.56 -20.61 5.93
N ASP A 34 46.35 -21.17 6.08
CA ASP A 34 45.79 -22.19 5.19
C ASP A 34 44.90 -21.57 4.09
N GLY A 35 44.71 -20.24 4.13
CA GLY A 35 44.00 -19.44 3.12
C GLY A 35 42.54 -19.14 3.43
N PHE A 36 42.01 -19.57 4.58
CA PHE A 36 40.61 -19.32 4.94
C PHE A 36 40.39 -17.88 5.40
N VAL A 37 39.30 -17.27 4.93
CA VAL A 37 38.91 -15.89 5.30
C VAL A 37 37.92 -15.90 6.46
N HIS A 38 38.41 -15.49 7.63
CA HIS A 38 37.67 -15.38 8.88
C HIS A 38 37.20 -13.94 9.15
N ILE A 39 36.30 -13.80 10.14
CA ILE A 39 35.96 -12.49 10.71
C ILE A 39 36.57 -12.41 12.12
N ALA A 40 37.65 -11.64 12.25
CA ALA A 40 38.22 -11.32 13.55
C ALA A 40 37.32 -10.31 14.28
N CYS A 41 36.52 -10.80 15.24
CA CYS A 41 35.72 -9.98 16.15
C CYS A 41 36.65 -9.31 17.17
N ASN A 42 37.38 -8.28 16.73
CA ASN A 42 38.48 -7.64 17.44
C ASN A 42 38.16 -6.22 17.92
N ASP A 43 36.87 -5.85 17.93
CA ASP A 43 36.31 -4.55 18.33
C ASP A 43 37.03 -3.32 17.75
N ALA A 44 37.66 -3.46 16.58
CA ALA A 44 38.32 -2.37 15.86
C ALA A 44 37.33 -1.33 15.28
N GLY A 45 36.03 -1.47 15.57
CA GLY A 45 34.99 -0.48 15.35
C GLY A 45 34.51 -0.33 13.91
N VAL A 46 33.42 0.41 13.77
CA VAL A 46 32.80 0.82 12.50
C VAL A 46 33.18 2.25 12.15
N HIS A 47 33.13 2.62 10.87
CA HIS A 47 33.36 4.01 10.47
C HIS A 47 32.08 4.84 10.63
N PHE A 48 32.11 5.92 11.43
CA PHE A 48 30.98 6.83 11.57
C PHE A 48 31.31 8.22 11.01
N VAL A 49 30.53 8.67 10.03
CA VAL A 49 30.63 9.99 9.40
C VAL A 49 29.42 10.85 9.81
N HIS A 50 29.67 12.12 10.11
CA HIS A 50 28.65 13.16 10.10
C HIS A 50 28.98 14.16 9.00
N ALA A 51 28.02 14.45 8.13
CA ALA A 51 28.16 15.33 6.98
C ALA A 51 26.99 16.34 6.93
N ASN A 52 27.18 17.46 6.24
CA ASN A 52 26.12 18.42 5.97
C ASN A 52 26.04 18.67 4.45
N ALA A 53 24.82 18.64 3.93
CA ALA A 53 24.44 19.00 2.58
C ALA A 53 23.19 19.90 2.65
N GLY A 54 23.29 21.00 3.43
CA GLY A 54 22.21 21.94 3.69
C GLY A 54 21.74 22.76 2.47
N ASP A 55 22.35 22.55 1.31
CA ASP A 55 21.92 23.00 0.00
C ASP A 55 20.88 22.08 -0.65
N LEU A 56 20.78 20.82 -0.21
CA LEU A 56 19.85 19.80 -0.72
C LEU A 56 18.70 19.56 0.27
N ALA A 57 17.48 19.41 -0.26
CA ALA A 57 16.28 19.07 0.52
C ALA A 57 15.80 17.64 0.23
N ILE A 58 14.92 17.09 1.09
CA ILE A 58 14.32 15.76 0.95
C ILE A 58 13.74 15.54 -0.46
N ARG A 59 13.02 16.53 -1.02
CA ARG A 59 12.43 16.43 -2.36
C ARG A 59 13.48 16.12 -3.45
N ASP A 60 14.70 16.65 -3.29
CA ASP A 60 15.79 16.55 -4.25
C ASP A 60 16.47 15.16 -4.14
N VAL A 61 16.29 14.47 -3.01
CA VAL A 61 16.65 13.04 -2.80
C VAL A 61 15.54 12.09 -3.29
N LEU A 62 14.29 12.56 -3.33
CA LEU A 62 13.15 11.77 -3.75
C LEU A 62 13.04 11.65 -5.28
N ALA A 63 13.13 12.77 -6.02
CA ALA A 63 13.17 12.82 -7.49
C ALA A 63 12.24 11.85 -8.26
N PRO A 64 10.94 11.69 -7.88
CA PRO A 64 10.12 10.55 -8.34
C PRO A 64 9.83 10.51 -9.85
N SER A 65 9.90 11.67 -10.52
CA SER A 65 9.69 11.79 -11.98
C SER A 65 10.95 11.57 -12.82
N GLU A 66 12.13 11.48 -12.22
CA GLU A 66 13.44 11.54 -12.88
C GLU A 66 14.35 10.36 -12.50
N ASP A 67 15.62 10.40 -12.92
CA ASP A 67 16.65 9.48 -12.43
C ASP A 67 16.98 9.78 -10.96
N VAL A 68 17.39 8.76 -10.20
CA VAL A 68 17.88 8.95 -8.81
C VAL A 68 19.19 9.76 -8.88
N PRO A 69 19.25 10.96 -8.29
CA PRO A 69 20.38 11.86 -8.53
C PRO A 69 21.68 11.36 -7.90
N ASP A 70 22.81 11.63 -8.56
CA ASP A 70 24.14 11.18 -8.13
C ASP A 70 24.55 11.70 -6.74
N SER A 71 23.97 12.82 -6.28
CA SER A 71 24.16 13.33 -4.92
C SER A 71 23.77 12.32 -3.84
N VAL A 72 22.75 11.49 -4.09
CA VAL A 72 22.31 10.41 -3.19
C VAL A 72 23.41 9.38 -2.95
N LYS A 73 24.35 9.23 -3.89
CA LYS A 73 25.50 8.31 -3.77
C LYS A 73 26.57 8.84 -2.80
N LEU A 74 26.66 10.15 -2.63
CA LEU A 74 27.58 10.82 -1.69
C LEU A 74 27.13 10.69 -0.22
N PHE A 75 25.91 10.22 0.04
CA PHE A 75 25.39 10.00 1.40
C PHE A 75 25.77 8.63 1.99
N PHE A 76 26.62 7.86 1.31
CA PHE A 76 27.11 6.55 1.74
C PHE A 76 28.64 6.55 1.79
N ALA A 77 29.20 6.08 2.89
CA ALA A 77 30.64 5.87 3.03
C ALA A 77 31.11 4.65 2.22
N PHE A 78 32.42 4.63 1.90
CA PHE A 78 33.10 3.56 1.15
C PHE A 78 32.62 3.33 -0.30
N ASP A 79 32.34 4.40 -1.06
CA ASP A 79 32.18 4.27 -2.51
C ASP A 79 33.43 3.64 -3.17
N GLY A 80 33.20 2.79 -4.18
CA GLY A 80 34.24 2.02 -4.88
C GLY A 80 34.92 0.88 -4.10
N ALA A 81 34.57 0.63 -2.82
CA ALA A 81 35.18 -0.45 -2.04
C ALA A 81 34.68 -1.85 -2.46
N VAL A 82 35.56 -2.85 -2.34
CA VAL A 82 35.26 -4.28 -2.61
C VAL A 82 35.26 -5.10 -1.32
N SER A 83 34.60 -6.26 -1.32
CA SER A 83 34.50 -7.11 -0.11
C SER A 83 35.85 -7.50 0.51
N TYR A 84 36.92 -7.59 -0.30
CA TYR A 84 38.27 -7.90 0.18
C TYR A 84 38.92 -6.74 0.97
N ASP A 85 38.47 -5.48 0.78
CA ASP A 85 38.94 -4.33 1.56
C ASP A 85 38.65 -4.48 3.06
N GLY A 86 37.74 -5.39 3.46
CA GLY A 86 37.43 -5.68 4.87
C GLY A 86 38.63 -6.17 5.71
N HIS A 87 39.73 -6.57 5.08
CA HIS A 87 41.01 -6.84 5.75
C HIS A 87 41.69 -5.55 6.26
N PHE A 88 41.52 -4.44 5.53
CA PHE A 88 42.23 -3.18 5.73
C PHE A 88 41.30 -2.02 6.17
N ARG A 89 39.99 -2.20 6.04
CA ARG A 89 38.94 -1.20 6.33
C ARG A 89 37.85 -1.81 7.23
N PRO A 90 37.09 -0.99 7.98
CA PRO A 90 35.93 -1.46 8.74
C PRO A 90 34.92 -2.25 7.89
N ILE A 91 34.38 -3.33 8.48
CA ILE A 91 33.35 -4.17 7.85
C ILE A 91 32.03 -3.40 7.62
N ALA A 92 31.73 -2.42 8.47
CA ALA A 92 30.57 -1.55 8.35
C ALA A 92 30.92 -0.07 8.52
N ALA A 93 30.09 0.78 7.90
CA ALA A 93 30.14 2.22 8.02
C ALA A 93 28.73 2.82 8.07
N VAL A 94 28.59 3.93 8.81
CA VAL A 94 27.37 4.73 8.95
C VAL A 94 27.71 6.17 8.58
N GLN A 95 26.86 6.82 7.78
CA GLN A 95 26.94 8.23 7.48
C GLN A 95 25.62 8.92 7.76
N VAL A 96 25.63 9.87 8.69
CA VAL A 96 24.50 10.77 8.95
C VAL A 96 24.75 12.06 8.19
N THR A 97 23.89 12.37 7.21
CA THR A 97 23.98 13.60 6.40
C THR A 97 22.80 14.51 6.71
N GLU A 98 23.08 15.71 7.22
CA GLU A 98 22.09 16.78 7.42
C GLU A 98 21.67 17.39 6.06
N LEU A 99 20.36 17.56 5.86
CA LEU A 99 19.73 18.17 4.69
C LEU A 99 19.00 19.45 5.11
N ALA A 100 18.66 20.31 4.16
CA ALA A 100 17.99 21.60 4.38
C ALA A 100 16.66 21.50 5.19
N ASP A 101 15.97 20.37 5.08
CA ASP A 101 14.68 20.08 5.73
C ASP A 101 14.60 18.65 6.33
N GLY A 102 15.74 17.97 6.54
CA GLY A 102 15.76 16.58 6.99
C GLY A 102 17.15 16.01 7.30
N VAL A 103 17.22 14.68 7.44
CA VAL A 103 18.46 13.93 7.66
C VAL A 103 18.41 12.62 6.88
N PHE A 104 19.52 12.27 6.22
CA PHE A 104 19.74 10.98 5.56
C PHE A 104 20.67 10.12 6.41
N VAL A 105 20.29 8.85 6.65
CA VAL A 105 21.14 7.88 7.37
C VAL A 105 21.56 6.79 6.39
N GLY A 106 22.74 6.96 5.79
CA GLY A 106 23.38 5.95 4.96
C GLY A 106 24.09 4.90 5.81
N CYS A 107 24.03 3.64 5.38
CA CYS A 107 24.79 2.55 5.97
C CYS A 107 25.35 1.64 4.88
N THR A 108 26.64 1.33 4.99
CA THR A 108 27.38 0.48 4.05
C THR A 108 27.95 -0.69 4.85
N VAL A 109 27.71 -1.92 4.41
CA VAL A 109 28.22 -3.13 5.08
C VAL A 109 28.78 -4.10 4.05
N ASN A 110 29.91 -4.73 4.37
CA ASN A 110 30.56 -5.73 3.55
C ASN A 110 29.66 -6.97 3.36
N HIS A 111 29.21 -7.22 2.13
CA HIS A 111 28.27 -8.31 1.82
C HIS A 111 28.90 -9.71 1.97
N ALA A 112 30.22 -9.85 2.14
CA ALA A 112 30.81 -11.14 2.56
C ALA A 112 30.36 -11.55 3.97
N VAL A 113 30.06 -10.58 4.84
CA VAL A 113 29.72 -10.79 6.25
C VAL A 113 28.21 -10.96 6.48
N THR A 114 27.37 -10.35 5.64
CA THR A 114 25.91 -10.29 5.84
C THR A 114 25.14 -10.37 4.53
N ASP A 115 24.01 -11.09 4.51
CA ASP A 115 22.96 -10.88 3.52
C ASP A 115 21.94 -9.82 3.99
N GLY A 116 20.98 -9.48 3.13
CA GLY A 116 19.95 -8.47 3.43
C GLY A 116 19.08 -8.79 4.65
N THR A 117 18.88 -10.06 4.99
CA THR A 117 18.09 -10.47 6.17
C THR A 117 18.82 -10.10 7.45
N SER A 118 20.11 -10.43 7.51
CA SER A 118 20.97 -10.11 8.66
C SER A 118 21.26 -8.60 8.76
N PHE A 119 21.37 -7.90 7.63
CA PHE A 119 21.51 -6.45 7.57
C PHE A 119 20.29 -5.73 8.13
N TRP A 120 19.07 -6.09 7.69
CA TRP A 120 17.85 -5.46 8.19
C TRP A 120 17.54 -5.84 9.63
N ASN A 121 18.03 -6.99 10.14
CA ASN A 121 17.98 -7.26 11.57
C ASN A 121 18.85 -6.24 12.35
N PHE A 122 20.13 -6.12 12.00
CA PHE A 122 21.05 -5.15 12.60
C PHE A 122 20.53 -3.71 12.55
N PHE A 123 20.10 -3.23 11.37
CA PHE A 123 19.67 -1.85 11.18
C PHE A 123 18.39 -1.52 11.99
N ASN A 124 17.48 -2.49 12.14
CA ASN A 124 16.25 -2.30 12.90
C ASN A 124 16.48 -2.47 14.41
N THR A 125 17.40 -3.34 14.84
CA THR A 125 17.87 -3.36 16.23
C THR A 125 18.55 -2.04 16.60
N TRP A 126 19.33 -1.43 15.69
CA TRP A 126 19.92 -0.12 15.94
C TRP A 126 18.87 0.98 16.18
N ALA A 127 17.80 0.98 15.39
CA ALA A 127 16.66 1.87 15.62
C ALA A 127 15.94 1.57 16.95
N GLU A 128 15.73 0.30 17.29
CA GLU A 128 15.16 -0.15 18.56
C GLU A 128 15.97 0.32 19.78
N VAL A 129 17.30 0.16 19.74
CA VAL A 129 18.22 0.60 20.80
C VAL A 129 18.23 2.13 20.93
N CYS A 130 18.20 2.87 19.82
CA CYS A 130 18.04 4.33 19.86
C CYS A 130 16.73 4.77 20.53
N ARG A 131 15.60 4.08 20.29
CA ARG A 131 14.34 4.33 21.00
C ARG A 131 14.46 4.00 22.49
N ALA A 132 14.98 2.82 22.84
CA ALA A 132 15.12 2.37 24.23
C ALA A 132 16.08 3.26 25.05
N GLY A 133 17.12 3.80 24.42
CA GLY A 133 18.08 4.73 25.03
C GLY A 133 17.47 6.05 25.52
N ALA A 134 16.28 6.42 25.06
CA ALA A 134 15.53 7.58 25.56
C ALA A 134 14.71 7.26 26.83
N GLY A 135 14.51 5.98 27.19
CA GLY A 135 13.58 5.53 28.23
C GLY A 135 14.20 4.90 29.48
N GLY A 136 15.54 4.76 29.56
CA GLY A 136 16.25 4.34 30.79
C GLY A 136 16.05 2.89 31.27
N GLY A 137 15.32 2.05 30.53
CA GLY A 137 15.07 0.64 30.89
C GLY A 137 16.20 -0.33 30.50
N SER A 138 16.19 -1.52 31.10
CA SER A 138 17.12 -2.61 30.78
C SER A 138 16.93 -3.13 29.34
N ARG A 139 18.02 -3.22 28.57
CA ARG A 139 17.97 -3.40 27.12
C ARG A 139 18.09 -4.86 26.71
N ARG A 140 16.95 -5.56 26.65
CA ARG A 140 16.83 -6.84 25.92
C ARG A 140 16.30 -6.55 24.51
N ILE A 141 17.16 -6.71 23.49
CA ILE A 141 16.75 -6.53 22.09
C ILE A 141 15.72 -7.59 21.65
N SER A 142 14.78 -7.18 20.80
CA SER A 142 13.65 -8.02 20.38
C SER A 142 14.02 -9.19 19.46
N ARG A 143 15.10 -9.05 18.68
CA ARG A 143 15.50 -9.98 17.60
C ARG A 143 17.00 -10.30 17.65
N PRO A 144 17.50 -10.99 18.70
CA PRO A 144 18.91 -11.28 18.85
C PRO A 144 19.45 -12.12 17.68
N PRO A 145 20.62 -11.77 17.10
CA PRO A 145 21.23 -12.53 16.02
C PRO A 145 21.74 -13.90 16.49
N ASN A 146 21.61 -14.92 15.65
CA ASN A 146 22.17 -16.25 15.89
C ASN A 146 23.45 -16.44 15.06
N PHE A 147 24.58 -16.66 15.73
CA PHE A 147 25.91 -16.82 15.08
C PHE A 147 26.30 -18.28 14.80
N SER A 148 25.45 -19.26 15.13
CA SER A 148 25.74 -20.70 14.99
C SER A 148 25.98 -21.09 13.54
N ARG A 149 27.14 -21.68 13.23
CA ARG A 149 27.54 -22.03 11.85
C ARG A 149 27.07 -23.40 11.36
N ASN A 150 26.53 -24.23 12.26
CA ASN A 150 26.15 -25.66 12.16
C ASN A 150 25.37 -26.15 10.91
N TYR A 151 24.98 -25.27 10.01
CA TYR A 151 24.20 -25.53 8.80
C TYR A 151 25.06 -25.66 7.54
N VAL A 152 26.23 -25.01 7.53
CA VAL A 152 27.32 -25.21 6.58
C VAL A 152 28.39 -25.95 7.36
N LYS A 153 28.88 -27.09 6.84
CA LYS A 153 29.99 -27.81 7.48
C LYS A 153 31.26 -26.97 7.37
N ASP A 154 32.25 -27.26 8.21
CA ASP A 154 33.60 -26.72 8.04
C ASP A 154 34.15 -27.20 6.69
N SER A 155 34.12 -26.30 5.71
CA SER A 155 34.46 -26.61 4.32
C SER A 155 35.98 -26.63 4.16
N ALA A 156 36.50 -27.65 3.47
CA ALA A 156 37.90 -27.68 3.06
C ALA A 156 38.19 -26.78 1.83
N ALA A 157 37.17 -26.10 1.29
CA ALA A 157 37.29 -25.26 0.10
C ALA A 157 37.86 -23.88 0.42
N VAL A 158 39.10 -23.65 -0.02
CA VAL A 158 39.78 -22.34 0.05
C VAL A 158 39.45 -21.52 -1.20
N LEU A 159 39.11 -20.25 -1.02
CA LEU A 159 38.94 -19.30 -2.13
C LEU A 159 40.26 -18.58 -2.38
N GLU A 160 41.04 -19.07 -3.35
CA GLU A 160 42.29 -18.44 -3.75
C GLU A 160 42.07 -17.04 -4.36
N PHE A 161 43.01 -16.13 -4.12
CA PHE A 161 43.03 -14.79 -4.70
C PHE A 161 44.37 -14.55 -5.41
N GLU A 162 44.32 -13.93 -6.60
CA GLU A 162 45.50 -13.43 -7.28
C GLU A 162 46.20 -12.33 -6.44
N GLU A 163 47.50 -12.11 -6.69
CA GLU A 163 48.24 -10.99 -6.08
C GLU A 163 47.57 -9.65 -6.44
N GLY A 164 47.17 -8.89 -5.40
CA GLY A 164 46.34 -7.68 -5.53
C GLY A 164 44.83 -7.88 -5.25
N GLY A 165 44.38 -9.11 -5.06
CA GLY A 165 43.01 -9.43 -4.63
C GLY A 165 41.97 -9.52 -5.75
N PRO A 166 40.68 -9.75 -5.39
CA PRO A 166 39.62 -10.03 -6.37
C PRO A 166 39.20 -8.78 -7.15
N LYS A 167 39.18 -8.91 -8.48
CA LYS A 167 38.79 -7.86 -9.43
C LYS A 167 37.26 -7.78 -9.58
N VAL A 168 36.74 -6.57 -9.82
CA VAL A 168 35.30 -6.36 -10.09
C VAL A 168 34.94 -6.97 -11.45
N SER A 169 33.91 -7.82 -11.48
CA SER A 169 33.51 -8.60 -12.67
C SER A 169 32.67 -7.83 -13.70
N PHE A 170 32.49 -6.52 -13.52
CA PHE A 170 31.76 -5.64 -14.40
C PHE A 170 32.40 -4.24 -14.44
N ASP A 171 32.15 -3.50 -15.52
CA ASP A 171 32.60 -2.12 -15.63
C ASP A 171 31.76 -1.20 -14.71
N ALA A 172 32.32 -0.82 -13.57
CA ALA A 172 31.73 0.11 -12.62
C ALA A 172 31.79 1.59 -13.07
N ARG A 173 32.35 1.88 -14.26
CA ARG A 173 32.34 3.20 -14.92
C ARG A 173 31.41 3.25 -16.14
N ALA A 174 30.79 2.14 -16.52
CA ALA A 174 29.84 2.10 -17.62
C ALA A 174 28.65 3.05 -17.35
N PRO A 175 28.18 3.81 -18.35
CA PRO A 175 27.03 4.70 -18.16
C PRO A 175 25.78 3.88 -17.87
N ILE A 176 25.11 4.20 -16.77
CA ILE A 176 23.83 3.60 -16.37
C ILE A 176 22.86 4.70 -15.95
N ARG A 177 21.57 4.51 -16.23
CA ARG A 177 20.48 5.29 -15.64
C ARG A 177 19.82 4.49 -14.53
N GLU A 178 19.51 5.17 -13.44
CA GLU A 178 18.87 4.59 -12.25
C GLU A 178 17.48 5.21 -12.07
N ARG A 179 16.43 4.42 -12.28
CA ARG A 179 15.02 4.84 -12.08
C ARG A 179 14.40 4.05 -10.94
N ILE A 180 13.54 4.70 -10.15
CA ILE A 180 12.60 4.01 -9.27
C ILE A 180 11.22 4.04 -9.92
N PHE A 181 10.61 2.87 -10.06
CA PHE A 181 9.27 2.68 -10.61
C PHE A 181 8.34 2.15 -9.53
N HIS A 182 7.29 2.91 -9.20
CA HIS A 182 6.35 2.58 -8.15
C HIS A 182 5.17 1.74 -8.67
N PHE A 183 4.92 0.57 -8.07
CA PHE A 183 3.76 -0.27 -8.38
C PHE A 183 2.83 -0.32 -7.17
N SER A 184 1.63 0.27 -7.29
CA SER A 184 0.63 0.21 -6.23
C SER A 184 0.17 -1.22 -5.98
N ARG A 185 -0.43 -1.46 -4.81
CA ARG A 185 -1.02 -2.75 -4.40
C ARG A 185 -1.98 -3.31 -5.45
N GLU A 186 -2.72 -2.44 -6.13
CA GLU A 186 -3.73 -2.75 -7.15
C GLU A 186 -3.05 -3.20 -8.44
N ALA A 187 -2.03 -2.47 -8.91
CA ALA A 187 -1.23 -2.86 -10.07
C ALA A 187 -0.50 -4.20 -9.84
N VAL A 188 0.04 -4.41 -8.64
CA VAL A 188 0.67 -5.67 -8.21
C VAL A 188 -0.35 -6.83 -8.16
N ARG A 189 -1.57 -6.58 -7.68
CA ARG A 189 -2.69 -7.55 -7.68
C ARG A 189 -3.18 -7.89 -9.09
N GLU A 190 -3.32 -6.91 -9.96
CA GLU A 190 -3.74 -7.11 -11.36
C GLU A 190 -2.71 -7.95 -12.13
N LEU A 191 -1.42 -7.66 -11.94
CA LEU A 191 -0.33 -8.49 -12.49
C LEU A 191 -0.41 -9.93 -11.96
N LYS A 192 -0.67 -10.15 -10.65
CA LYS A 192 -0.90 -11.48 -10.09
C LYS A 192 -2.08 -12.19 -10.78
N ALA A 193 -3.23 -11.52 -10.91
CA ALA A 193 -4.41 -12.10 -11.55
C ALA A 193 -4.12 -12.51 -13.00
N ARG A 194 -3.63 -11.56 -13.81
CA ARG A 194 -3.28 -11.75 -15.23
C ARG A 194 -2.25 -12.87 -15.45
N ALA A 195 -1.29 -13.03 -14.54
CA ALA A 195 -0.32 -14.13 -14.61
C ALA A 195 -0.93 -15.51 -14.30
N ASN A 196 -2.00 -15.60 -13.51
CA ASN A 196 -2.60 -16.87 -13.11
C ASN A 196 -3.61 -17.45 -14.12
N GLY A 197 -3.65 -16.93 -15.36
CA GLY A 197 -4.74 -17.22 -16.30
C GLY A 197 -6.11 -16.68 -15.85
N ARG A 198 -6.17 -16.05 -14.67
CA ARG A 198 -7.34 -15.34 -14.17
C ARG A 198 -7.42 -13.98 -14.88
N THR A 199 -8.06 -13.99 -16.05
CA THR A 199 -9.00 -12.91 -16.37
C THR A 199 -9.87 -12.65 -15.13
N LEU A 200 -10.25 -11.40 -14.88
CA LEU A 200 -11.33 -11.11 -13.93
C LEU A 200 -12.66 -11.62 -14.53
N VAL A 201 -12.84 -12.93 -14.49
CA VAL A 201 -14.07 -13.62 -14.88
C VAL A 201 -15.10 -13.33 -13.82
N ILE A 202 -15.84 -12.24 -14.03
CA ILE A 202 -17.23 -12.13 -13.60
C ILE A 202 -17.89 -13.45 -14.05
N PRO A 203 -18.41 -14.30 -13.15
CA PRO A 203 -18.83 -15.65 -13.51
C PRO A 203 -19.84 -15.64 -14.65
N ILE A 204 -19.49 -16.26 -15.79
CA ILE A 204 -20.33 -16.28 -17.01
C ILE A 204 -21.68 -16.96 -16.76
N ALA A 205 -21.82 -17.71 -15.66
CA ALA A 205 -23.10 -18.15 -15.10
C ALA A 205 -24.13 -17.02 -14.95
N GLU A 206 -23.74 -15.80 -14.58
CA GLU A 206 -24.67 -14.65 -14.50
C GLU A 206 -25.10 -14.09 -15.87
N ILE A 207 -24.31 -14.31 -16.92
CA ILE A 207 -24.67 -13.89 -18.28
C ILE A 207 -25.68 -14.87 -18.89
N ILE A 208 -25.50 -16.18 -18.65
CA ILE A 208 -26.40 -17.22 -19.15
C ILE A 208 -27.68 -17.35 -18.28
N GLY A 209 -27.59 -17.02 -16.98
CA GLY A 209 -28.70 -17.05 -16.03
C GLY A 209 -29.85 -16.07 -16.29
N LYS A 210 -29.77 -15.20 -17.31
CA LYS A 210 -30.83 -14.24 -17.68
C LYS A 210 -31.31 -14.33 -19.15
N GLN A 211 -31.40 -15.54 -19.70
CA GLN A 211 -32.23 -15.84 -20.89
C GLN A 211 -33.12 -17.10 -20.74
N SER A 212 -33.51 -17.47 -19.52
CA SER A 212 -34.49 -18.54 -19.28
C SER A 212 -35.61 -18.10 -18.32
N ASN A 213 -36.40 -17.11 -18.76
CA ASN A 213 -37.83 -16.92 -18.44
C ASN A 213 -38.34 -15.62 -19.10
N ASP A 214 -38.62 -15.67 -20.41
CA ASP A 214 -39.72 -14.91 -21.06
C ASP A 214 -39.82 -15.26 -22.56
N GLU A 215 -41.01 -15.19 -23.14
CA GLU A 215 -41.25 -15.57 -24.54
C GLU A 215 -40.70 -14.55 -25.54
N LEU A 216 -39.60 -14.90 -26.23
CA LEU A 216 -39.10 -14.14 -27.37
C LEU A 216 -40.03 -14.28 -28.60
N LYS A 217 -41.03 -13.38 -28.70
CA LYS A 217 -41.92 -13.24 -29.87
C LYS A 217 -41.20 -12.68 -31.10
N ILE A 218 -40.29 -13.49 -31.64
CA ILE A 218 -39.58 -13.25 -32.91
C ILE A 218 -40.59 -13.32 -34.06
N LYS A 219 -40.65 -12.26 -34.90
CA LYS A 219 -41.34 -12.32 -36.19
C LYS A 219 -40.64 -13.38 -37.07
N LYS A 220 -41.40 -14.35 -37.59
CA LYS A 220 -40.90 -15.43 -38.47
C LYS A 220 -40.01 -14.84 -39.59
N GLY A 221 -38.73 -15.22 -39.67
CA GLY A 221 -37.89 -14.66 -40.74
C GLY A 221 -36.40 -15.02 -40.84
N ASP A 222 -35.71 -15.51 -39.79
CA ASP A 222 -34.30 -15.92 -39.95
C ASP A 222 -33.93 -17.10 -39.03
N ASN A 223 -33.26 -18.10 -39.62
CA ASN A 223 -32.76 -19.31 -38.98
C ASN A 223 -31.23 -19.47 -39.06
N LYS A 224 -30.50 -18.63 -39.81
CA LYS A 224 -29.04 -18.79 -39.97
C LYS A 224 -28.24 -18.33 -38.75
N GLY A 225 -28.65 -17.23 -38.11
CA GLY A 225 -27.93 -16.66 -36.97
C GLY A 225 -27.82 -17.58 -35.74
N LYS A 226 -28.84 -18.40 -35.47
CA LYS A 226 -28.87 -19.28 -34.28
C LYS A 226 -27.78 -20.34 -34.26
N MET A 227 -27.38 -20.86 -35.42
CA MET A 227 -26.46 -22.00 -35.51
C MET A 227 -25.00 -21.61 -35.21
N VAL A 228 -24.62 -20.35 -35.45
CA VAL A 228 -23.25 -19.84 -35.25
C VAL A 228 -22.96 -19.52 -33.79
N ILE A 229 -23.97 -19.04 -33.04
CA ILE A 229 -23.81 -18.69 -31.62
C ILE A 229 -23.66 -19.97 -30.77
N ALA A 230 -24.40 -21.03 -31.10
CA ALA A 230 -24.35 -22.30 -30.37
C ALA A 230 -22.97 -22.98 -30.47
N SER A 231 -22.34 -23.00 -31.66
CA SER A 231 -21.01 -23.62 -31.83
C SER A 231 -19.89 -22.83 -31.17
N ALA A 232 -19.99 -21.50 -31.13
CA ALA A 232 -19.04 -20.65 -30.40
C ALA A 232 -19.12 -20.88 -28.87
N LEU A 233 -20.33 -21.06 -28.33
CA LEU A 233 -20.53 -21.33 -26.90
C LEU A 233 -20.04 -22.73 -26.50
N ASP A 234 -20.30 -23.75 -27.32
CA ASP A 234 -19.84 -25.14 -27.12
C ASP A 234 -18.31 -25.25 -27.15
N ALA A 235 -17.62 -24.44 -27.96
CA ALA A 235 -16.16 -24.34 -27.95
C ALA A 235 -15.64 -23.74 -26.63
N LEU A 236 -16.18 -22.60 -26.19
CA LEU A 236 -15.76 -21.91 -24.97
C LEU A 236 -16.01 -22.76 -23.69
N LEU A 237 -17.11 -23.52 -23.69
CA LEU A 237 -17.43 -24.45 -22.61
C LEU A 237 -16.44 -25.63 -22.53
N ARG A 238 -15.90 -26.09 -23.66
CA ARG A 238 -14.85 -27.14 -23.66
C ARG A 238 -13.50 -26.61 -23.18
N GLU A 239 -13.10 -25.41 -23.57
CA GLU A 239 -11.86 -24.79 -23.06
C GLU A 239 -11.92 -24.55 -21.54
N THR A 240 -13.05 -24.02 -21.04
CA THR A 240 -13.22 -23.78 -19.60
C THR A 240 -13.34 -25.07 -18.79
N ALA A 241 -14.02 -26.11 -19.31
CA ALA A 241 -14.06 -27.42 -18.67
C ALA A 241 -12.68 -28.10 -18.63
N ALA A 242 -11.88 -28.00 -19.70
CA ALA A 242 -10.52 -28.54 -19.72
C ALA A 242 -9.59 -27.84 -18.71
N ALA A 243 -9.70 -26.51 -18.58
CA ALA A 243 -8.96 -25.75 -17.57
C ALA A 243 -9.37 -26.10 -16.13
N ALA A 244 -10.67 -26.37 -15.88
CA ALA A 244 -11.16 -26.81 -14.58
C ALA A 244 -10.69 -28.24 -14.22
N ALA A 245 -10.74 -29.18 -15.18
CA ALA A 245 -10.26 -30.54 -14.98
C ALA A 245 -8.75 -30.58 -14.67
N ALA A 246 -7.95 -29.77 -15.38
CA ALA A 246 -6.50 -29.64 -15.14
C ALA A 246 -6.14 -29.02 -13.77
N ALA A 247 -7.10 -28.46 -13.03
CA ALA A 247 -6.91 -27.90 -11.70
C ALA A 247 -7.30 -28.86 -10.55
N ALA A 248 -7.88 -30.03 -10.84
CA ALA A 248 -8.31 -31.00 -9.83
C ALA A 248 -7.15 -31.91 -9.34
N ASP A 249 -6.23 -32.27 -10.24
CA ASP A 249 -5.13 -33.22 -9.97
C ASP A 249 -3.79 -32.51 -9.71
N GLY A 250 -3.64 -31.80 -8.58
CA GLY A 250 -2.30 -31.36 -8.16
C GLY A 250 -2.22 -30.25 -7.08
N VAL A 251 -1.14 -30.29 -6.30
CA VAL A 251 -0.80 -29.30 -5.25
C VAL A 251 -0.69 -27.88 -5.82
N SER A 252 -1.21 -26.89 -5.08
CA SER A 252 -1.66 -25.59 -5.60
C SER A 252 -0.67 -24.85 -6.53
N LEU A 253 -1.17 -24.50 -7.72
CA LEU A 253 -0.38 -24.03 -8.87
C LEU A 253 -0.19 -22.52 -8.96
N GLU A 254 -0.67 -21.73 -7.98
CA GLU A 254 -0.76 -20.27 -8.09
C GLU A 254 0.59 -19.54 -8.18
N ILE A 255 0.68 -18.57 -9.08
CA ILE A 255 1.79 -17.64 -9.25
C ILE A 255 1.66 -16.48 -8.26
N SER A 256 2.73 -16.17 -7.53
CA SER A 256 2.76 -15.07 -6.56
C SER A 256 2.93 -13.70 -7.23
N SER A 257 2.49 -12.63 -6.56
CA SER A 257 2.56 -11.26 -7.08
C SER A 257 4.00 -10.83 -7.42
N PHE A 258 4.99 -11.28 -6.65
CA PHE A 258 6.40 -10.96 -6.90
C PHE A 258 6.95 -11.67 -8.15
N GLN A 259 6.49 -12.91 -8.43
CA GLN A 259 6.82 -13.62 -9.68
C GLN A 259 6.14 -12.95 -10.88
N ALA A 260 4.88 -12.52 -10.75
CA ALA A 260 4.17 -11.79 -11.79
C ALA A 260 4.82 -10.43 -12.11
N LEU A 261 5.20 -9.65 -11.10
CA LEU A 261 5.92 -8.39 -11.27
C LEU A 261 7.31 -8.59 -11.89
N SER A 262 8.06 -9.61 -11.42
CA SER A 262 9.36 -9.99 -11.98
C SER A 262 9.26 -10.41 -13.45
N ALA A 263 8.24 -11.19 -13.81
CA ALA A 263 7.97 -11.59 -15.19
C ALA A 263 7.59 -10.40 -16.09
N GLN A 264 6.79 -9.45 -15.57
CA GLN A 264 6.45 -8.25 -16.32
C GLN A 264 7.70 -7.41 -16.61
N LEU A 265 8.54 -7.19 -15.58
CA LEU A 265 9.82 -6.50 -15.74
C LEU A 265 10.74 -7.20 -16.75
N TRP A 266 10.85 -8.53 -16.68
CA TRP A 266 11.70 -9.31 -17.59
C TRP A 266 11.27 -9.17 -19.05
N ARG A 267 9.97 -9.32 -19.33
CA ARG A 267 9.41 -9.13 -20.67
C ARG A 267 9.64 -7.70 -21.16
N SER A 268 9.41 -6.70 -20.30
CA SER A 268 9.55 -5.27 -20.65
C SER A 268 11.01 -4.89 -20.95
N VAL A 269 11.97 -5.28 -20.10
CA VAL A 269 13.41 -5.02 -20.34
C VAL A 269 13.93 -5.78 -21.57
N THR A 270 13.47 -7.02 -21.79
CA THR A 270 13.83 -7.78 -23.00
C THR A 270 13.33 -7.10 -24.28
N ARG A 271 12.11 -6.52 -24.25
CA ARG A 271 11.56 -5.72 -25.35
C ARG A 271 12.35 -4.42 -25.55
N ALA A 272 12.66 -3.71 -24.46
CA ALA A 272 13.40 -2.46 -24.46
C ALA A 272 14.83 -2.62 -25.03
N ARG A 273 15.51 -3.73 -24.70
CA ARG A 273 16.82 -4.12 -25.26
C ARG A 273 16.77 -4.56 -26.73
N LYS A 274 15.59 -4.76 -27.31
CA LYS A 274 15.38 -5.17 -28.73
C LYS A 274 16.21 -6.39 -29.14
N LEU A 275 16.35 -7.36 -28.23
CA LEU A 275 17.18 -8.55 -28.45
C LEU A 275 16.70 -9.37 -29.67
N HIS A 276 17.65 -9.92 -30.43
CA HIS A 276 17.34 -10.87 -31.50
C HIS A 276 16.54 -12.06 -30.96
N GLN A 277 15.55 -12.56 -31.71
CA GLN A 277 14.59 -13.56 -31.19
C GLN A 277 15.28 -14.84 -30.66
N GLY A 278 16.35 -15.30 -31.33
CA GLY A 278 17.14 -16.47 -30.91
C GLY A 278 18.19 -16.18 -29.81
N LYS A 279 18.32 -14.95 -29.31
CA LYS A 279 19.24 -14.63 -28.20
C LYS A 279 18.64 -15.14 -26.89
N GLU A 280 19.40 -15.93 -26.13
CA GLU A 280 19.04 -16.28 -24.76
C GLU A 280 19.03 -15.02 -23.87
N THR A 281 18.02 -14.91 -23.01
CA THR A 281 17.92 -13.91 -21.93
C THR A 281 17.80 -14.61 -20.60
N THR A 282 18.32 -13.98 -19.54
CA THR A 282 18.43 -14.57 -18.20
C THR A 282 17.75 -13.70 -17.16
N PHE A 283 16.96 -14.29 -16.26
CA PHE A 283 16.53 -13.69 -15.00
C PHE A 283 17.24 -14.39 -13.84
N ARG A 284 18.02 -13.65 -13.06
CA ARG A 284 18.63 -14.16 -11.81
C ARG A 284 17.84 -13.67 -10.61
N MET A 285 17.49 -14.58 -9.69
CA MET A 285 16.82 -14.24 -8.43
C MET A 285 17.69 -14.59 -7.23
N ALA A 286 17.87 -13.64 -6.32
CA ALA A 286 18.28 -13.92 -4.95
C ALA A 286 17.21 -14.74 -4.22
N VAL A 287 17.58 -15.89 -3.64
CA VAL A 287 16.70 -16.73 -2.82
C VAL A 287 17.31 -16.89 -1.43
N ASN A 288 16.52 -16.59 -0.39
CA ASN A 288 16.90 -16.83 1.01
C ASN A 288 16.76 -18.33 1.33
N CYS A 289 17.84 -18.97 1.73
CA CYS A 289 17.94 -20.41 1.96
C CYS A 289 17.46 -20.84 3.36
N ARG A 290 17.31 -19.91 4.33
CA ARG A 290 17.11 -20.24 5.76
C ARG A 290 15.93 -21.18 6.03
N HIS A 291 14.82 -20.96 5.31
CA HIS A 291 13.56 -21.70 5.43
C HIS A 291 13.47 -22.91 4.47
N ARG A 292 14.55 -23.23 3.75
CA ARG A 292 14.58 -24.22 2.65
C ARG A 292 15.50 -25.40 2.91
N VAL A 293 16.54 -25.18 3.70
CA VAL A 293 17.41 -26.26 4.19
C VAL A 293 16.74 -27.00 5.35
N GLU A 294 17.10 -28.26 5.54
CA GLU A 294 16.70 -29.11 6.66
C GLU A 294 17.96 -29.69 7.35
N PRO A 295 18.17 -29.49 8.67
CA PRO A 295 17.35 -28.70 9.59
C PRO A 295 17.32 -27.22 9.22
N ARG A 296 16.17 -26.59 9.42
CA ARG A 296 15.95 -25.17 9.12
C ARG A 296 16.92 -24.27 9.88
N MET A 297 17.45 -23.26 9.20
CA MET A 297 18.25 -22.22 9.85
C MET A 297 17.37 -21.34 10.74
N ASP A 298 17.96 -20.86 11.83
CA ASP A 298 17.38 -19.78 12.64
C ASP A 298 16.99 -18.58 11.76
N PRO A 299 15.78 -18.01 11.89
CA PRO A 299 15.36 -16.83 11.14
C PRO A 299 16.32 -15.63 11.27
N TYR A 300 16.97 -15.49 12.42
CA TYR A 300 17.95 -14.46 12.75
C TYR A 300 19.41 -14.93 12.61
N TYR A 301 19.65 -16.05 11.89
CA TYR A 301 21.00 -16.46 11.48
C TYR A 301 21.77 -15.30 10.85
N PHE A 302 22.88 -14.91 11.49
CA PHE A 302 23.72 -13.79 11.08
C PHE A 302 24.79 -14.24 10.09
N GLY A 303 24.61 -13.88 8.82
CA GLY A 303 25.54 -14.23 7.76
C GLY A 303 24.89 -14.17 6.38
N ASN A 304 25.53 -14.83 5.41
CA ASN A 304 24.93 -15.13 4.12
C ASN A 304 24.26 -16.51 4.17
N ALA A 305 22.95 -16.55 3.94
CA ALA A 305 22.19 -17.76 3.65
C ALA A 305 21.31 -17.49 2.42
N ILE A 306 21.99 -17.29 1.29
CA ILE A 306 21.45 -16.78 0.04
C ILE A 306 22.13 -17.47 -1.14
N GLN A 307 21.36 -17.88 -2.14
CA GLN A 307 21.88 -18.34 -3.44
C GLN A 307 21.16 -17.62 -4.59
N SER A 308 21.80 -17.56 -5.77
CA SER A 308 21.27 -16.91 -6.97
C SER A 308 20.81 -17.95 -7.99
N ILE A 309 19.50 -18.21 -8.08
CA ILE A 309 18.96 -19.11 -9.10
C ILE A 309 18.93 -18.44 -10.49
N ARG A 310 19.18 -19.21 -11.55
CA ARG A 310 19.17 -18.76 -12.96
C ARG A 310 17.93 -19.29 -13.68
N THR A 311 17.05 -18.42 -14.15
CA THR A 311 15.98 -18.78 -15.11
C THR A 311 16.36 -18.22 -16.48
N ALA A 312 16.21 -19.00 -17.56
CA ALA A 312 16.55 -18.55 -18.91
C ALA A 312 15.61 -19.13 -19.97
N THR A 313 15.54 -18.45 -21.12
CA THR A 313 14.76 -18.81 -22.33
C THR A 313 15.20 -17.86 -23.47
N THR A 314 14.76 -18.09 -24.71
CA THR A 314 15.04 -17.15 -25.80
C THR A 314 14.18 -15.89 -25.69
N ALA A 315 14.67 -14.75 -26.19
CA ALA A 315 13.91 -13.50 -26.23
C ALA A 315 12.62 -13.64 -27.08
N GLY A 316 12.65 -14.46 -28.13
CA GLY A 316 11.48 -14.78 -28.96
C GLY A 316 10.40 -15.52 -28.19
N GLU A 317 10.74 -16.56 -27.43
CA GLU A 317 9.80 -17.26 -26.54
C GLU A 317 9.25 -16.32 -25.46
N LEU A 318 10.12 -15.59 -24.75
CA LEU A 318 9.72 -14.70 -23.65
C LEU A 318 8.71 -13.62 -24.08
N LEU A 319 8.87 -13.08 -25.29
CA LEU A 319 8.02 -12.01 -25.83
C LEU A 319 6.78 -12.52 -26.58
N SER A 320 6.82 -13.72 -27.17
CA SER A 320 5.66 -14.33 -27.86
C SER A 320 4.67 -15.00 -26.90
N ARG A 321 5.12 -15.36 -25.69
CA ARG A 321 4.27 -15.95 -24.64
C ARG A 321 3.65 -14.88 -23.72
N ASP A 322 2.59 -15.28 -23.02
CA ASP A 322 1.89 -14.44 -22.06
C ASP A 322 2.68 -14.25 -20.74
N LEU A 323 2.14 -13.41 -19.85
CA LEU A 323 2.75 -13.12 -18.54
C LEU A 323 2.80 -14.36 -17.64
N GLY A 324 1.78 -15.22 -17.70
CA GLY A 324 1.65 -16.41 -16.85
C GLY A 324 2.65 -17.49 -17.18
N TRP A 325 2.90 -17.73 -18.47
CA TRP A 325 3.97 -18.64 -18.90
C TRP A 325 5.35 -18.18 -18.39
N CYS A 326 5.66 -16.89 -18.52
CA CYS A 326 6.91 -16.28 -18.04
C CYS A 326 7.03 -16.34 -16.50
N ALA A 327 5.97 -15.97 -15.77
CA ALA A 327 5.96 -16.07 -14.32
C ALA A 327 5.95 -17.54 -13.84
N GLY A 328 5.44 -18.46 -14.65
CA GLY A 328 5.50 -19.91 -14.45
C GLY A 328 6.91 -20.49 -14.58
N LEU A 329 7.76 -19.95 -15.46
CA LEU A 329 9.20 -20.27 -15.48
C LEU A 329 9.87 -19.87 -14.16
N LEU A 330 9.63 -18.63 -13.70
CA LEU A 330 10.14 -18.14 -12.43
C LEU A 330 9.61 -18.99 -11.24
N ARG A 331 8.31 -19.34 -11.24
CA ARG A 331 7.72 -20.22 -10.21
C ARG A 331 8.36 -21.60 -10.19
N ARG A 332 8.54 -22.26 -11.34
CA ARG A 332 9.16 -23.61 -11.42
C ARG A 332 10.58 -23.59 -10.84
N ASN A 333 11.39 -22.60 -11.19
CA ASN A 333 12.76 -22.49 -10.68
C ASN A 333 12.81 -22.19 -9.16
N VAL A 334 11.95 -21.27 -8.69
CA VAL A 334 11.82 -20.96 -7.25
C VAL A 334 11.29 -22.15 -6.44
N ALA A 335 10.47 -23.03 -7.04
CA ALA A 335 9.97 -24.24 -6.40
C ALA A 335 11.01 -25.37 -6.37
N ALA A 336 11.78 -25.55 -7.45
CA ALA A 336 12.82 -26.58 -7.56
C ALA A 336 14.06 -26.31 -6.67
N HIS A 337 14.21 -25.11 -6.12
CA HIS A 337 15.34 -24.73 -5.28
C HIS A 337 15.15 -25.16 -3.80
N ASP A 338 15.12 -26.47 -3.57
CA ASP A 338 14.98 -27.14 -2.28
C ASP A 338 16.33 -27.33 -1.53
N ASP A 339 16.30 -27.94 -0.33
CA ASP A 339 17.50 -28.30 0.46
C ASP A 339 18.56 -29.02 -0.39
N ALA A 340 18.15 -30.07 -1.11
CA ALA A 340 19.05 -30.86 -1.92
C ALA A 340 19.70 -30.04 -3.05
N THR A 341 18.96 -29.10 -3.65
CA THR A 341 19.47 -28.19 -4.67
C THR A 341 20.39 -27.11 -4.09
N ILE A 342 20.10 -26.61 -2.89
CA ILE A 342 20.98 -25.70 -2.16
C ILE A 342 22.29 -26.40 -1.81
N ARG A 343 22.24 -27.64 -1.33
CA ARG A 343 23.43 -28.45 -0.99
C ARG A 343 24.29 -28.77 -2.21
N ARG A 344 23.70 -29.24 -3.31
CA ARG A 344 24.43 -29.39 -4.59
C ARG A 344 25.06 -28.08 -5.08
N GLY A 345 24.41 -26.94 -4.80
CA GLY A 345 24.96 -25.61 -5.08
C GLY A 345 26.15 -25.22 -4.19
N VAL A 346 26.23 -25.75 -2.96
CA VAL A 346 27.42 -25.64 -2.09
C VAL A 346 28.51 -26.59 -2.58
N GLU A 347 28.21 -27.89 -2.74
CA GLU A 347 29.15 -28.93 -3.21
C GLU A 347 29.82 -28.54 -4.54
N ALA A 348 29.07 -27.96 -5.48
CA ALA A 348 29.60 -27.48 -6.76
C ALA A 348 30.40 -26.17 -6.68
N TRP A 349 30.29 -25.41 -5.59
CA TRP A 349 31.18 -24.28 -5.29
C TRP A 349 32.42 -24.76 -4.51
N GLU A 350 32.28 -25.74 -3.62
CA GLU A 350 33.41 -26.35 -2.89
C GLU A 350 34.38 -27.08 -3.85
N ALA A 351 33.85 -27.68 -4.92
CA ALA A 351 34.65 -28.30 -5.98
C ALA A 351 35.25 -27.31 -6.99
N GLU A 352 34.78 -26.06 -7.05
CA GLU A 352 35.29 -25.01 -7.93
C GLU A 352 35.16 -23.61 -7.27
N PRO A 353 35.97 -23.30 -6.23
CA PRO A 353 35.79 -22.10 -5.42
C PRO A 353 36.04 -20.84 -6.24
N ARG A 354 35.07 -19.92 -6.26
CA ARG A 354 35.15 -18.67 -7.02
C ARG A 354 34.38 -17.53 -6.39
N VAL A 355 34.83 -16.31 -6.68
CA VAL A 355 34.08 -15.06 -6.43
C VAL A 355 32.79 -15.07 -7.26
N PHE A 356 31.67 -14.65 -6.66
CA PHE A 356 30.39 -14.61 -7.36
C PHE A 356 30.38 -13.52 -8.46
N PRO A 357 30.16 -13.87 -9.75
CA PRO A 357 30.20 -12.89 -10.83
C PRO A 357 28.93 -12.02 -10.87
N LEU A 358 29.15 -10.71 -10.92
CA LEU A 358 28.13 -9.67 -11.10
C LEU A 358 28.27 -9.03 -12.50
N GLY A 359 27.29 -8.23 -12.91
CA GLY A 359 27.25 -7.60 -14.23
C GLY A 359 26.23 -8.20 -15.20
N ASN A 360 26.33 -7.77 -16.46
CA ASN A 360 25.53 -8.24 -17.59
C ASN A 360 26.42 -8.50 -18.83
N PRO A 361 27.39 -9.43 -18.75
CA PRO A 361 28.37 -9.65 -19.82
C PRO A 361 27.77 -10.21 -21.12
N ASP A 362 26.57 -10.79 -21.07
CA ASP A 362 25.85 -11.29 -22.24
C ASP A 362 24.92 -10.24 -22.89
N GLY A 363 24.79 -9.05 -22.28
CA GLY A 363 23.85 -7.99 -22.70
C GLY A 363 22.37 -8.33 -22.49
N ALA A 364 22.03 -9.50 -21.95
CA ALA A 364 20.69 -10.08 -21.97
C ALA A 364 20.21 -10.60 -20.59
N SER A 365 21.07 -10.56 -19.58
CA SER A 365 20.76 -10.89 -18.20
C SER A 365 20.17 -9.70 -17.42
N ILE A 366 19.28 -10.00 -16.48
CA ILE A 366 18.90 -9.09 -15.38
C ILE A 366 18.94 -9.82 -14.04
N THR A 367 19.31 -9.11 -12.97
CA THR A 367 19.57 -9.68 -11.63
C THR A 367 18.74 -8.96 -10.58
N MET A 368 17.70 -9.65 -10.11
CA MET A 368 16.80 -9.20 -9.04
C MET A 368 17.41 -9.53 -7.67
N GLY A 369 17.78 -8.47 -6.94
CA GLY A 369 18.13 -8.53 -5.52
C GLY A 369 17.12 -7.78 -4.66
N SER A 370 17.38 -7.75 -3.35
CA SER A 370 16.45 -7.23 -2.33
C SER A 370 15.12 -8.02 -2.30
N SER A 371 14.17 -7.59 -1.45
CA SER A 371 12.85 -8.17 -1.31
C SER A 371 11.88 -7.12 -0.75
N PRO A 372 10.64 -7.00 -1.28
CA PRO A 372 9.60 -6.16 -0.68
C PRO A 372 9.07 -6.72 0.65
N ARG A 373 9.56 -7.87 1.10
CA ARG A 373 9.29 -8.42 2.44
C ARG A 373 10.30 -7.98 3.51
N PHE A 374 11.34 -7.23 3.14
CA PHE A 374 12.29 -6.72 4.15
C PHE A 374 11.65 -5.57 4.95
N PRO A 375 11.87 -5.49 6.28
CA PRO A 375 11.27 -4.51 7.17
C PRO A 375 11.94 -3.11 7.07
N MET A 376 11.97 -2.54 5.87
CA MET A 376 12.79 -1.36 5.55
C MET A 376 12.28 -0.01 6.12
N TYR A 377 11.07 0.01 6.70
CA TYR A 377 10.43 1.19 7.27
C TYR A 377 10.16 1.06 8.79
N ASP A 378 10.51 -0.09 9.40
CA ASP A 378 10.39 -0.35 10.85
C ASP A 378 11.48 0.34 11.69
N ASN A 379 12.50 0.87 11.00
CA ASN A 379 13.68 1.58 11.47
C ASN A 379 13.40 3.02 11.94
N ASP A 380 12.34 3.21 12.74
CA ASP A 380 12.08 4.46 13.46
C ASP A 380 13.09 4.64 14.59
N PHE A 381 14.02 5.60 14.45
CA PHE A 381 15.05 5.90 15.45
C PHE A 381 14.55 6.74 16.64
N GLY A 382 13.23 6.86 16.84
CA GLY A 382 12.59 7.69 17.86
C GLY A 382 12.14 9.07 17.37
N TRP A 383 12.06 9.26 16.05
CA TRP A 383 11.66 10.52 15.41
C TRP A 383 10.83 10.33 14.13
N GLY A 384 10.33 9.11 13.89
CA GLY A 384 9.44 8.77 12.79
C GLY A 384 10.04 7.74 11.83
N ARG A 385 9.17 6.86 11.32
CA ARG A 385 9.39 6.02 10.15
C ARG A 385 9.92 6.82 8.93
N PRO A 386 10.85 6.28 8.10
CA PRO A 386 11.47 7.04 7.00
C PRO A 386 10.50 7.63 5.97
N VAL A 387 10.97 8.69 5.29
CA VAL A 387 10.29 9.34 4.17
C VAL A 387 10.49 8.61 2.84
N ALA A 388 11.56 7.83 2.70
CA ALA A 388 11.82 6.88 1.60
C ALA A 388 13.03 5.99 1.95
N VAL A 389 13.28 4.98 1.12
CA VAL A 389 14.52 4.19 1.09
C VAL A 389 15.27 4.47 -0.22
N ARG A 390 16.60 4.54 -0.17
CA ARG A 390 17.51 4.73 -1.32
C ARG A 390 18.75 3.85 -1.12
N SER A 391 19.51 3.57 -2.18
CA SER A 391 20.78 2.84 -2.10
C SER A 391 21.93 3.62 -2.73
N GLY A 392 23.17 3.29 -2.32
CA GLY A 392 24.41 3.92 -2.79
C GLY A 392 24.81 3.51 -4.22
N ARG A 393 26.12 3.48 -4.50
CA ARG A 393 26.66 3.08 -5.82
C ARG A 393 27.02 1.58 -5.91
N ALA A 394 27.16 0.90 -4.78
CA ALA A 394 27.59 -0.50 -4.70
C ALA A 394 26.66 -1.45 -5.50
N ASN A 395 27.28 -2.39 -6.22
CA ASN A 395 26.60 -3.43 -7.02
C ASN A 395 25.66 -2.92 -8.12
N LYS A 396 25.86 -1.70 -8.64
CA LYS A 396 25.05 -1.14 -9.73
C LYS A 396 25.71 -1.31 -11.09
N PHE A 397 24.96 -1.93 -12.00
CA PHE A 397 25.34 -2.28 -13.37
C PHE A 397 24.07 -2.41 -14.24
N ASP A 398 24.20 -2.40 -15.56
CA ASP A 398 23.05 -2.59 -16.46
C ASP A 398 22.34 -3.93 -16.20
N GLY A 399 21.03 -3.88 -15.92
CA GLY A 399 20.23 -5.05 -15.56
C GLY A 399 20.22 -5.38 -14.06
N LYS A 400 20.87 -4.58 -13.20
CA LYS A 400 20.70 -4.67 -11.75
C LYS A 400 19.33 -4.14 -11.36
N ILE A 401 18.55 -4.96 -10.65
CA ILE A 401 17.27 -4.58 -10.04
C ILE A 401 17.33 -4.75 -8.53
N SER A 402 16.67 -3.85 -7.79
CA SER A 402 16.40 -3.95 -6.36
C SER A 402 14.91 -3.72 -6.10
N ALA A 403 14.24 -4.68 -5.46
CA ALA A 403 12.83 -4.52 -5.04
C ALA A 403 12.72 -4.09 -3.57
N PHE A 404 11.99 -3.02 -3.31
CA PHE A 404 11.70 -2.47 -1.98
C PHE A 404 10.19 -2.50 -1.71
N PRO A 405 9.72 -2.55 -0.45
CA PRO A 405 8.32 -2.26 -0.16
C PRO A 405 7.98 -0.83 -0.58
N GLY A 406 6.81 -0.60 -1.17
CA GLY A 406 6.29 0.76 -1.36
C GLY A 406 6.00 1.41 -0.01
N ARG A 407 6.17 2.73 0.12
CA ARG A 407 6.17 3.41 1.42
C ARG A 407 4.84 3.27 2.17
N GLU A 408 3.71 3.39 1.48
CA GLU A 408 2.38 3.25 2.06
C GLU A 408 2.03 1.80 2.45
N GLY A 409 2.83 0.82 2.03
CA GLY A 409 2.73 -0.58 2.45
C GLY A 409 1.57 -1.33 1.79
N GLY A 410 0.90 -2.22 2.54
CA GLY A 410 -0.26 -2.98 2.06
C GLY A 410 0.00 -4.00 0.92
N GLY A 411 1.20 -4.01 0.33
CA GLY A 411 1.60 -4.89 -0.78
C GLY A 411 2.03 -4.17 -2.06
N SER A 412 2.22 -2.85 -2.04
CA SER A 412 2.91 -2.12 -3.11
C SER A 412 4.42 -2.38 -3.12
N VAL A 413 5.07 -2.08 -4.25
CA VAL A 413 6.50 -2.36 -4.49
C VAL A 413 7.14 -1.20 -5.24
N ASP A 414 8.23 -0.67 -4.72
CA ASP A 414 9.14 0.20 -5.46
C ASP A 414 10.22 -0.66 -6.12
N LEU A 415 10.34 -0.58 -7.46
CA LEU A 415 11.40 -1.23 -8.22
C LEU A 415 12.48 -0.19 -8.58
N GLU A 416 13.64 -0.30 -7.95
CA GLU A 416 14.85 0.40 -8.34
C GLU A 416 15.52 -0.39 -9.49
N VAL A 417 15.62 0.25 -10.66
CA VAL A 417 16.04 -0.35 -11.93
C VAL A 417 17.27 0.39 -12.42
N CYS A 418 18.38 -0.33 -12.62
CA CYS A 418 19.60 0.19 -13.22
C CYS A 418 19.77 -0.41 -14.62
N LEU A 419 19.82 0.41 -15.67
CA LEU A 419 19.93 -0.03 -17.07
C LEU A 419 20.86 0.89 -17.87
N ALA A 420 21.40 0.40 -18.98
CA ALA A 420 22.04 1.25 -19.99
C ALA A 420 21.08 2.37 -20.46
N PRO A 421 21.53 3.61 -20.73
CA PRO A 421 20.66 4.77 -20.93
C PRO A 421 19.60 4.59 -22.04
N GLU A 422 19.97 3.92 -23.12
CA GLU A 422 19.12 3.63 -24.28
C GLU A 422 18.05 2.58 -23.94
N THR A 423 18.40 1.61 -23.10
CA THR A 423 17.48 0.59 -22.60
C THR A 423 16.51 1.20 -21.58
N MET A 424 16.97 2.11 -20.71
CA MET A 424 16.09 2.85 -19.81
C MET A 424 15.11 3.73 -20.59
N ALA A 425 15.59 4.51 -21.56
CA ALA A 425 14.76 5.35 -22.41
C ALA A 425 13.73 4.54 -23.22
N ALA A 426 14.08 3.33 -23.66
CA ALA A 426 13.13 2.41 -24.29
C ALA A 426 12.11 1.85 -23.28
N LEU A 427 12.51 1.48 -22.07
CA LEU A 427 11.61 1.00 -21.00
C LEU A 427 10.60 2.07 -20.56
N GLU A 428 11.03 3.35 -20.46
CA GLU A 428 10.17 4.51 -20.22
C GLU A 428 9.12 4.74 -21.33
N THR A 429 9.22 4.03 -22.47
CA THR A 429 8.22 4.01 -23.55
C THR A 429 7.46 2.70 -23.70
N ASP A 430 7.77 1.64 -22.92
CA ASP A 430 7.00 0.40 -22.94
C ASP A 430 5.64 0.63 -22.25
N THR A 431 4.56 0.66 -23.04
CA THR A 431 3.21 0.92 -22.52
C THR A 431 2.69 -0.17 -21.60
N GLU A 432 3.12 -1.43 -21.76
CA GLU A 432 2.69 -2.54 -20.89
C GLU A 432 3.34 -2.43 -19.49
N PHE A 433 4.57 -1.92 -19.43
CA PHE A 433 5.25 -1.58 -18.18
C PHE A 433 4.71 -0.29 -17.56
N MET A 434 4.72 0.81 -18.32
CA MET A 434 4.44 2.15 -17.79
C MET A 434 2.97 2.35 -17.36
N GLN A 435 2.01 1.66 -17.98
CA GLN A 435 0.62 1.66 -17.50
C GLN A 435 0.45 1.12 -16.07
N LYS A 436 1.43 0.35 -15.55
CA LYS A 436 1.39 -0.26 -14.21
C LYS A 436 2.34 0.39 -13.21
N SER A 437 3.32 1.18 -13.66
CA SER A 437 4.25 1.94 -12.81
C SER A 437 3.89 3.43 -12.61
N LEU A 438 2.90 3.96 -13.33
CA LEU A 438 2.53 5.38 -13.29
C LEU A 438 1.49 5.75 -12.21
N ALA A 439 1.11 4.83 -11.32
CA ALA A 439 0.13 5.08 -10.25
C ALA A 439 0.54 6.19 -9.26
N ALA A 440 1.82 6.60 -9.24
CA ALA A 440 2.37 7.60 -8.31
C ALA A 440 2.80 8.94 -8.97
N SER A 441 2.49 9.21 -10.24
CA SER A 441 2.87 10.51 -10.86
C SER A 441 1.79 11.10 -11.79
N GLY A 442 0.98 12.00 -11.25
CA GLY A 442 -0.07 12.73 -11.97
C GLY A 442 0.44 13.85 -12.89
N THR A 443 1.26 13.53 -13.90
CA THR A 443 1.64 14.51 -14.94
C THR A 443 1.72 13.87 -16.33
N ARG A 444 0.77 14.18 -17.21
CA ARG A 444 0.88 13.80 -18.64
C ARG A 444 1.87 14.74 -19.34
N ARG A 445 2.92 14.19 -19.96
CA ARG A 445 3.72 14.94 -20.95
C ARG A 445 2.86 15.21 -22.18
N LEU A 446 2.40 16.45 -22.35
CA LEU A 446 1.89 16.94 -23.64
C LEU A 446 3.07 17.07 -24.61
N GLY A 447 3.06 16.29 -25.69
CA GLY A 447 4.14 16.28 -26.67
C GLY A 447 4.07 17.48 -27.62
N VAL A 448 5.00 18.42 -27.49
CA VAL A 448 5.15 19.54 -28.44
C VAL A 448 5.83 19.04 -29.72
N ARG A 449 5.13 19.08 -30.85
CA ARG A 449 5.67 18.81 -32.20
C ARG A 449 5.69 20.09 -33.05
N GLY A 450 6.87 20.47 -33.55
CA GLY A 450 7.06 21.52 -34.56
C GLY A 450 6.95 22.95 -34.00
N ALA A 451 7.72 23.94 -34.44
CA ALA A 451 8.36 24.08 -35.75
C ALA A 451 9.62 24.98 -35.67
N THR A 452 10.75 24.51 -36.19
CA THR A 452 11.90 25.37 -36.46
C THR A 452 11.62 26.23 -37.70
N ARG A 453 11.58 27.55 -37.54
CA ARG A 453 11.65 28.51 -38.63
C ARG A 453 12.65 29.60 -38.30
N ASN A 454 13.67 29.74 -39.15
CA ASN A 454 14.67 30.79 -39.03
C ASN A 454 14.08 32.13 -39.46
N CYS A 455 14.31 33.17 -38.66
CA CYS A 455 14.37 34.55 -39.11
C CYS A 455 15.68 35.14 -38.61
N LEU A 456 16.50 35.67 -39.51
CA LEU A 456 17.75 36.36 -39.18
C LEU A 456 17.57 37.88 -39.26
N GLY A 457 18.37 38.59 -38.47
CA GLY A 457 18.35 40.04 -38.28
C GLY A 457 18.31 40.37 -36.79
N GLY A 458 19.06 41.34 -36.27
CA GLY A 458 20.06 42.21 -36.89
C GLY A 458 20.61 43.11 -35.77
N ASP A 459 21.87 43.51 -35.84
CA ASP A 459 22.59 44.29 -34.81
C ASP A 459 22.60 43.67 -33.40
N GLY A 460 23.64 42.88 -33.12
CA GLY A 460 23.84 42.23 -31.82
C GLY A 460 24.19 43.19 -30.68
N ARG A 461 23.18 43.68 -29.95
CA ARG A 461 23.35 44.32 -28.63
C ARG A 461 22.32 43.82 -27.61
N LEU A 462 22.81 43.36 -26.47
CA LEU A 462 21.98 42.90 -25.36
C LEU A 462 21.40 44.10 -24.59
N PHE A 463 20.08 44.32 -24.69
CA PHE A 463 19.37 45.31 -23.87
C PHE A 463 18.41 44.61 -22.90
N VAL A 464 18.79 44.58 -21.62
CA VAL A 464 17.86 44.24 -20.52
C VAL A 464 16.87 45.40 -20.36
N ARG A 465 15.66 45.25 -20.90
CA ARG A 465 14.61 46.27 -20.81
C ARG A 465 13.61 45.89 -19.71
N THR A 466 13.70 46.55 -18.55
CA THR A 466 12.75 46.39 -17.45
C THR A 466 11.37 46.91 -17.87
N VAL A 467 10.47 46.02 -18.27
CA VAL A 467 9.08 46.38 -18.57
C VAL A 467 8.28 46.46 -17.27
N ARG A 468 8.05 47.68 -16.78
CA ARG A 468 6.86 47.94 -15.97
C ARG A 468 5.65 47.90 -16.90
N VAL A 469 4.78 46.91 -16.72
CA VAL A 469 3.41 47.00 -17.24
C VAL A 469 2.61 47.84 -16.24
N ALA A 470 1.86 48.82 -16.75
CA ALA A 470 0.97 49.64 -15.91
C ALA A 470 -0.28 48.84 -15.53
N MET A 471 -0.87 49.16 -14.38
CA MET A 471 -2.23 48.69 -14.06
C MET A 471 -3.23 49.61 -14.76
N GLU A 472 -3.86 49.10 -15.82
CA GLU A 472 -5.20 49.54 -16.23
C GLU A 472 -6.18 48.42 -15.84
N GLY A 473 -7.25 48.79 -15.15
CA GLY A 473 -8.13 47.82 -14.49
C GLY A 473 -9.31 47.40 -15.35
N GLU A 474 -9.30 46.16 -15.83
CA GLU A 474 -10.53 45.44 -16.16
C GLU A 474 -11.02 44.67 -14.93
N SER A 475 -12.33 44.65 -14.70
CA SER A 475 -12.92 43.85 -13.61
C SER A 475 -12.92 42.37 -13.99
N GLU A 476 -12.08 41.55 -13.35
CA GLU A 476 -12.06 40.10 -13.55
C GLU A 476 -13.44 39.50 -13.27
N GLY A 477 -14.13 39.05 -14.33
CA GLY A 477 -15.50 38.58 -14.24
C GLY A 477 -15.60 37.20 -13.61
N VAL A 478 -16.43 37.07 -12.57
CA VAL A 478 -16.80 35.79 -11.93
C VAL A 478 -17.23 34.78 -13.00
N TYR A 479 -16.56 33.64 -13.05
CA TYR A 479 -16.92 32.55 -13.97
C TYR A 479 -18.26 31.95 -13.57
N HIS A 480 -19.19 31.87 -14.53
CA HIS A 480 -20.53 31.32 -14.30
C HIS A 480 -21.03 30.50 -15.49
N GLU A 481 -20.89 29.19 -15.37
CA GLU A 481 -21.47 28.22 -16.29
C GLU A 481 -22.96 28.03 -15.99
N LYS A 482 -23.80 28.34 -16.98
CA LYS A 482 -25.25 28.16 -16.93
C LYS A 482 -25.61 26.74 -17.33
N GLN A 483 -26.61 26.15 -16.67
CA GLN A 483 -27.02 24.79 -16.91
C GLN A 483 -27.43 24.58 -18.37
N ARG A 484 -26.83 23.58 -19.01
CA ARG A 484 -27.23 23.10 -20.34
C ARG A 484 -27.66 21.65 -20.19
N LEU A 485 -28.90 21.37 -20.59
CA LEU A 485 -29.56 20.07 -20.34
C LEU A 485 -29.72 19.83 -18.83
N GLN A 486 -29.22 18.72 -18.29
CA GLN A 486 -29.38 18.33 -16.87
C GLN A 486 -28.05 17.81 -16.27
N PHE A 487 -26.95 18.52 -16.51
CA PHE A 487 -25.62 18.19 -15.97
C PHE A 487 -25.26 19.05 -14.75
N CYS A 488 -26.17 19.21 -13.78
CA CYS A 488 -25.99 20.21 -12.70
C CYS A 488 -24.69 20.02 -11.91
N LEU A 489 -24.23 18.78 -11.64
CA LEU A 489 -22.95 18.55 -10.95
C LEU A 489 -21.76 19.09 -11.75
N LEU A 490 -21.74 18.91 -13.08
CA LEU A 490 -20.63 19.33 -13.93
C LEU A 490 -20.44 20.85 -13.87
N HIS A 491 -21.54 21.58 -14.08
CA HIS A 491 -21.54 23.03 -14.04
C HIS A 491 -21.25 23.54 -12.62
N ALA A 492 -21.80 22.90 -11.57
CA ALA A 492 -21.51 23.28 -10.18
C ALA A 492 -20.03 23.05 -9.79
N LEU A 493 -19.39 21.97 -10.26
CA LEU A 493 -17.96 21.74 -10.03
C LEU A 493 -17.08 22.76 -10.76
N ASN A 494 -17.38 23.08 -12.02
CA ASN A 494 -16.66 24.12 -12.78
C ASN A 494 -16.87 25.52 -12.18
N ASN A 495 -18.09 25.84 -11.72
CA ASN A 495 -18.41 27.08 -11.01
C ASN A 495 -17.68 27.17 -9.66
N LEU A 496 -17.67 26.10 -8.86
CA LEU A 496 -16.91 26.06 -7.60
C LEU A 496 -15.41 26.28 -7.85
N LEU A 497 -14.85 25.69 -8.90
CA LEU A 497 -13.42 25.84 -9.22
C LEU A 497 -13.08 27.17 -9.91
N GLN A 498 -14.07 27.86 -10.48
CA GLN A 498 -13.92 29.07 -11.33
C GLN A 498 -13.11 28.78 -12.62
N ASP A 499 -13.37 27.63 -13.24
CA ASP A 499 -12.67 27.15 -14.43
C ASP A 499 -13.61 26.30 -15.30
N LYS A 500 -13.71 26.65 -16.59
CA LYS A 500 -14.60 26.00 -17.58
C LYS A 500 -14.11 24.63 -18.04
N ASP A 501 -12.79 24.42 -18.05
CA ASP A 501 -12.14 23.22 -18.57
C ASP A 501 -11.76 22.29 -17.41
N SER A 502 -12.25 22.58 -16.18
CA SER A 502 -11.86 21.87 -14.97
C SER A 502 -12.37 20.43 -14.94
N PHE A 503 -13.60 20.18 -15.40
CA PHE A 503 -14.10 18.86 -15.73
C PHE A 503 -14.88 18.92 -17.03
N THR A 504 -14.79 17.84 -17.81
CA THR A 504 -15.72 17.58 -18.91
C THR A 504 -16.70 16.48 -18.51
N ARG A 505 -17.78 16.33 -19.30
CA ARG A 505 -18.70 15.19 -19.17
C ARG A 505 -17.97 13.85 -19.24
N ALA A 506 -16.93 13.72 -20.09
CA ALA A 506 -16.19 12.47 -20.25
C ALA A 506 -15.40 12.09 -18.98
N ASP A 507 -14.96 13.07 -18.19
CA ASP A 507 -14.26 12.82 -16.92
C ASP A 507 -15.24 12.33 -15.85
N LEU A 508 -16.41 12.97 -15.71
CA LEU A 508 -17.45 12.53 -14.77
C LEU A 508 -18.09 11.20 -15.18
N ASP A 509 -18.29 10.96 -16.48
CA ASP A 509 -18.68 9.64 -17.00
C ASP A 509 -17.59 8.60 -16.69
N GLY A 510 -16.31 8.95 -16.79
CA GLY A 510 -15.19 8.09 -16.39
C GLY A 510 -15.25 7.69 -14.91
N ILE A 511 -15.39 8.68 -14.01
CA ILE A 511 -15.50 8.49 -12.56
C ILE A 511 -16.74 7.65 -12.20
N ALA A 512 -17.91 7.97 -12.78
CA ALA A 512 -19.15 7.23 -12.54
C ALA A 512 -19.08 5.77 -13.00
N ASN A 513 -18.38 5.49 -14.11
CA ASN A 513 -18.13 4.12 -14.57
C ASN A 513 -17.12 3.38 -13.66
N GLN A 514 -16.10 4.06 -13.14
CA GLN A 514 -15.16 3.45 -12.17
C GLN A 514 -15.86 3.11 -10.85
N LEU A 515 -16.65 4.03 -10.29
CA LEU A 515 -17.47 3.79 -9.11
C LEU A 515 -18.44 2.62 -9.31
N HIS A 516 -19.10 2.55 -10.47
CA HIS A 516 -20.03 1.47 -10.78
C HIS A 516 -19.35 0.08 -10.79
N LEU A 517 -18.07 -0.01 -11.19
CA LEU A 517 -17.29 -1.24 -11.17
C LEU A 517 -16.84 -1.69 -9.77
N ILE A 518 -17.02 -0.86 -8.75
CA ILE A 518 -16.63 -1.14 -7.35
C ILE A 518 -17.78 -1.01 -6.34
N ASP A 519 -19.01 -0.74 -6.78
CA ASP A 519 -20.21 -0.75 -5.92
C ASP A 519 -20.48 -2.17 -5.41
N PRO A 520 -20.38 -2.45 -4.09
CA PRO A 520 -20.58 -3.79 -3.55
C PRO A 520 -22.03 -4.28 -3.68
N ASN A 521 -23.01 -3.40 -3.96
CA ASN A 521 -24.42 -3.76 -4.01
C ASN A 521 -24.88 -4.33 -5.36
N GLN A 522 -23.99 -4.52 -6.36
CA GLN A 522 -24.34 -4.92 -7.74
C GLN A 522 -25.29 -6.14 -7.86
N VAL A 523 -25.28 -7.05 -6.89
CA VAL A 523 -26.03 -8.31 -6.92
C VAL A 523 -27.55 -8.10 -6.86
N ASN A 524 -28.04 -7.12 -6.09
CA ASN A 524 -29.47 -7.00 -5.75
C ASN A 524 -30.27 -6.10 -6.73
N TRP A 525 -29.76 -5.89 -7.95
CA TRP A 525 -30.30 -4.92 -8.91
C TRP A 525 -31.44 -5.47 -9.77
N ASN A 526 -32.64 -4.89 -9.58
CA ASN A 526 -33.85 -5.22 -10.34
C ASN A 526 -33.78 -4.78 -11.82
N PRO A 527 -34.68 -5.27 -12.72
CA PRO A 527 -34.57 -5.00 -14.15
C PRO A 527 -34.65 -3.53 -14.56
N LEU A 528 -35.41 -2.70 -13.83
CA LEU A 528 -35.52 -1.27 -14.11
C LEU A 528 -34.26 -0.52 -13.70
N SER A 529 -33.67 -0.87 -12.55
CA SER A 529 -32.44 -0.22 -12.08
C SER A 529 -31.23 -0.51 -12.96
N ARG A 530 -31.26 -1.56 -13.80
CA ARG A 530 -30.22 -1.79 -14.84
C ARG A 530 -30.25 -0.79 -16.02
N VAL A 531 -31.31 0.03 -16.15
CA VAL A 531 -31.41 1.09 -17.19
C VAL A 531 -30.89 2.44 -16.69
N PHE A 532 -30.83 2.64 -15.37
CA PHE A 532 -30.36 3.85 -14.69
C PHE A 532 -29.10 3.52 -13.87
N LYS A 533 -27.89 3.85 -14.35
CA LYS A 533 -26.66 3.52 -13.60
C LYS A 533 -26.66 4.22 -12.22
N PRO A 534 -26.18 3.57 -11.13
CA PRO A 534 -26.21 4.13 -9.78
C PRO A 534 -25.65 5.55 -9.69
N HIS A 535 -24.46 5.77 -10.25
CA HIS A 535 -23.71 7.02 -10.10
C HIS A 535 -23.88 8.01 -11.25
N HIS A 536 -24.64 7.64 -12.30
CA HIS A 536 -24.96 8.52 -13.44
C HIS A 536 -26.31 8.13 -14.04
N ASN A 537 -27.33 8.95 -13.79
CA ASN A 537 -28.66 8.74 -14.30
C ASN A 537 -28.71 9.04 -15.81
N THR A 538 -28.62 8.00 -16.62
CA THR A 538 -28.59 7.98 -18.09
C THR A 538 -29.80 8.65 -18.77
N LEU A 539 -30.92 8.83 -18.07
CA LEU A 539 -32.11 9.55 -18.58
C LEU A 539 -32.06 11.06 -18.29
N THR A 540 -31.39 11.46 -17.20
CA THR A 540 -31.39 12.85 -16.70
C THR A 540 -30.01 13.49 -16.61
N GLY A 541 -28.93 12.85 -17.08
CA GLY A 541 -27.56 13.39 -17.08
C GLY A 541 -26.92 13.63 -15.71
N ASN A 542 -27.66 13.46 -14.62
CA ASN A 542 -27.20 13.77 -13.27
C ASN A 542 -26.26 12.71 -12.70
N TYR A 543 -25.26 13.19 -11.96
CA TYR A 543 -24.27 12.38 -11.23
C TYR A 543 -24.54 12.42 -9.72
N ASP A 544 -24.11 11.37 -9.02
CA ASP A 544 -24.28 11.26 -7.56
C ASP A 544 -23.19 11.99 -6.75
N VAL A 545 -23.29 11.90 -5.42
CA VAL A 545 -22.32 12.52 -4.50
C VAL A 545 -20.96 11.80 -4.46
N ASN A 546 -20.91 10.51 -4.83
CA ASN A 546 -19.65 9.78 -4.90
C ASN A 546 -18.80 10.28 -6.07
N VAL A 547 -19.43 10.60 -7.21
CA VAL A 547 -18.78 11.28 -8.34
C VAL A 547 -18.27 12.66 -7.92
N LEU A 548 -19.04 13.44 -7.14
CA LEU A 548 -18.60 14.73 -6.59
C LEU A 548 -17.34 14.58 -5.72
N ILE A 549 -17.33 13.61 -4.80
CA ILE A 549 -16.22 13.39 -3.87
C ILE A 549 -14.96 12.98 -4.64
N CYS A 550 -15.05 11.93 -5.47
CA CYS A 550 -13.90 11.46 -6.25
C CYS A 550 -13.36 12.49 -7.24
N ALA A 551 -14.23 13.31 -7.86
CA ALA A 551 -13.80 14.39 -8.74
C ALA A 551 -12.94 15.43 -7.98
N LEU A 552 -13.42 15.90 -6.83
CA LEU A 552 -12.72 16.92 -6.05
C LEU A 552 -11.46 16.37 -5.37
N GLU A 553 -11.50 15.14 -4.87
CA GLU A 553 -10.32 14.46 -4.30
C GLU A 553 -9.25 14.18 -5.37
N GLY A 554 -9.66 13.86 -6.60
CA GLY A 554 -8.77 13.78 -7.76
C GLY A 554 -8.03 15.09 -8.10
N LYS A 555 -8.50 16.25 -7.62
CA LYS A 555 -7.79 17.54 -7.68
C LYS A 555 -7.04 17.91 -6.38
N GLY A 556 -6.82 16.93 -5.50
CA GLY A 556 -6.06 17.11 -4.25
C GLY A 556 -6.82 17.84 -3.14
N LYS A 557 -8.16 17.75 -3.15
CA LYS A 557 -9.05 18.51 -2.25
C LYS A 557 -9.88 17.54 -1.39
N LYS A 558 -9.76 17.55 -0.06
CA LYS A 558 -10.58 16.74 0.90
C LYS A 558 -12.01 17.28 1.14
N VAL A 559 -13.06 16.53 0.79
CA VAL A 559 -14.47 16.90 1.10
C VAL A 559 -14.79 16.65 2.59
N VAL A 560 -15.69 17.46 3.17
CA VAL A 560 -16.23 17.25 4.52
C VAL A 560 -17.76 17.40 4.47
N TRP A 561 -18.49 16.47 5.09
CA TRP A 561 -19.95 16.57 5.25
C TRP A 561 -20.30 17.47 6.44
N HIS A 562 -21.30 18.33 6.28
CA HIS A 562 -21.92 19.03 7.41
C HIS A 562 -23.08 18.21 7.96
N ASP A 563 -23.10 17.98 9.27
CA ASP A 563 -24.19 17.26 9.93
C ASP A 563 -25.45 18.15 9.99
N ARG A 564 -26.55 17.68 9.39
CA ARG A 564 -27.85 18.36 9.38
C ARG A 564 -28.41 18.67 10.77
N ARG A 565 -27.95 17.98 11.82
CA ARG A 565 -28.34 18.26 13.22
C ARG A 565 -27.75 19.58 13.74
N ASN A 566 -26.70 20.09 13.10
CA ASN A 566 -26.04 21.34 13.44
C ASN A 566 -26.50 22.46 12.49
N ARG A 567 -26.86 23.63 13.05
CA ARG A 567 -27.20 24.83 12.26
C ARG A 567 -25.99 25.35 11.48
N ALA A 568 -26.26 26.08 10.41
CA ALA A 568 -25.25 26.78 9.60
C ALA A 568 -24.43 27.79 10.41
N SER A 569 -24.90 28.22 11.59
CA SER A 569 -24.13 29.01 12.54
C SER A 569 -22.84 28.34 13.05
N SER A 570 -22.72 27.01 12.99
CA SER A 570 -21.46 26.31 13.29
C SER A 570 -20.50 26.20 12.09
N ILE A 571 -20.89 26.72 10.91
CA ILE A 571 -20.03 26.82 9.73
C ILE A 571 -19.27 28.14 9.81
N ASP A 572 -17.95 28.04 9.90
CA ASP A 572 -17.03 29.18 9.81
C ASP A 572 -16.86 29.61 8.33
N LEU A 573 -17.61 30.65 7.94
CA LEU A 573 -17.63 31.24 6.60
C LEU A 573 -16.70 32.45 6.44
N ASP A 574 -16.02 32.81 7.53
CA ASP A 574 -15.10 33.95 7.60
C ASP A 574 -13.66 33.55 7.27
N GLN A 575 -13.39 32.24 7.19
CA GLN A 575 -12.14 31.66 6.70
C GLN A 575 -11.64 32.32 5.39
N PRO A 576 -10.32 32.56 5.27
CA PRO A 576 -9.69 33.00 4.03
C PRO A 576 -9.98 32.08 2.83
N GLU A 577 -10.02 32.65 1.63
CA GLU A 577 -10.28 31.93 0.37
C GLU A 577 -9.21 30.86 0.06
N GLU A 578 -8.03 30.93 0.69
CA GLU A 578 -6.96 29.91 0.55
C GLU A 578 -7.10 28.75 1.55
N THR A 579 -7.87 28.93 2.63
CA THR A 579 -8.29 27.84 3.54
C THR A 579 -9.58 27.17 3.08
N PHE A 580 -10.52 27.93 2.52
CA PHE A 580 -11.89 27.48 2.25
C PHE A 580 -12.33 27.83 0.83
N LEU A 581 -12.52 26.79 0.00
CA LEU A 581 -12.88 26.89 -1.42
C LEU A 581 -14.36 27.21 -1.65
N GLY A 582 -15.24 26.87 -0.70
CA GLY A 582 -16.69 27.06 -0.87
C GLY A 582 -17.52 25.92 -0.29
N ILE A 583 -18.74 25.78 -0.80
CA ILE A 583 -19.76 24.84 -0.34
C ILE A 583 -20.46 24.24 -1.56
N MET A 584 -20.72 22.92 -1.52
CA MET A 584 -21.57 22.23 -2.48
C MET A 584 -22.87 21.81 -1.80
N LEU A 585 -24.00 22.08 -2.44
CA LEU A 585 -25.35 21.84 -1.92
C LEU A 585 -26.11 20.86 -2.81
N ASN A 586 -26.77 19.87 -2.21
CA ASN A 586 -27.64 18.91 -2.89
C ASN A 586 -29.12 19.22 -2.61
N VAL A 587 -29.68 20.24 -3.27
CA VAL A 587 -31.01 20.77 -2.92
C VAL A 587 -32.13 19.98 -3.60
N PRO A 588 -33.24 19.65 -2.91
CA PRO A 588 -34.38 18.98 -3.54
C PRO A 588 -35.19 19.97 -4.38
N VAL A 589 -35.47 19.62 -5.63
CA VAL A 589 -36.18 20.48 -6.59
C VAL A 589 -37.42 19.80 -7.17
N ARG A 590 -38.47 20.59 -7.45
CA ARG A 590 -39.65 20.15 -8.18
C ARG A 590 -39.59 20.67 -9.62
N ARG A 591 -39.35 19.80 -10.59
CA ARG A 591 -39.38 20.14 -12.02
C ARG A 591 -40.73 19.72 -12.64
N PHE A 592 -41.08 20.28 -13.80
CA PHE A 592 -42.38 20.10 -14.48
C PHE A 592 -43.61 20.40 -13.58
N GLY A 593 -43.75 21.65 -13.12
CA GLY A 593 -44.97 22.12 -12.45
C GLY A 593 -45.34 21.43 -11.13
N GLY A 594 -44.40 20.72 -10.51
CA GLY A 594 -44.63 19.96 -9.27
C GLY A 594 -44.75 18.44 -9.46
N LEU A 595 -44.89 17.95 -10.69
CA LEU A 595 -45.11 16.53 -11.00
C LEU A 595 -43.88 15.64 -10.79
N TRP A 596 -42.66 16.18 -10.81
CA TRP A 596 -41.43 15.40 -10.65
C TRP A 596 -40.52 15.97 -9.57
N ARG A 597 -40.20 15.16 -8.55
CA ARG A 597 -39.20 15.47 -7.53
C ARG A 597 -37.83 14.98 -8.01
N SER A 598 -36.82 15.83 -7.89
CA SER A 598 -35.43 15.54 -8.24
C SER A 598 -34.50 16.27 -7.26
N ARG A 599 -33.18 16.21 -7.50
CA ARG A 599 -32.20 16.99 -6.75
C ARG A 599 -31.31 17.78 -7.69
N HIS A 600 -30.64 18.80 -7.16
CA HIS A 600 -29.91 19.79 -7.92
C HIS A 600 -28.64 20.19 -7.18
N TRP A 601 -27.52 20.25 -7.90
CA TRP A 601 -26.22 20.63 -7.35
C TRP A 601 -25.99 22.13 -7.50
N VAL A 602 -25.76 22.82 -6.38
CA VAL A 602 -25.46 24.25 -6.32
C VAL A 602 -24.09 24.46 -5.67
N ALA A 603 -23.30 25.37 -6.23
CA ALA A 603 -22.03 25.80 -5.65
C ALA A 603 -22.18 27.20 -5.02
N LEU A 604 -21.73 27.36 -3.78
CA LEU A 604 -21.47 28.66 -3.18
C LEU A 604 -19.95 28.86 -3.05
N ARG A 605 -19.44 30.05 -3.36
CA ARG A 605 -18.02 30.37 -3.18
C ARG A 605 -17.81 31.83 -2.80
N LYS A 606 -16.85 32.09 -1.91
CA LYS A 606 -16.32 33.41 -1.61
C LYS A 606 -15.33 33.80 -2.73
N ILE A 607 -15.56 34.94 -3.37
CA ILE A 607 -14.75 35.45 -4.49
C ILE A 607 -14.58 36.96 -4.28
N ALA A 608 -13.33 37.42 -4.28
CA ALA A 608 -12.97 38.81 -3.99
C ALA A 608 -13.58 39.32 -2.65
N GLY A 609 -13.65 38.43 -1.65
CA GLY A 609 -14.21 38.69 -0.33
C GLY A 609 -15.72 38.47 -0.19
N PHE A 610 -16.49 38.47 -1.28
CA PHE A 610 -17.95 38.35 -1.26
C PHE A 610 -18.42 36.92 -1.53
N TRP A 611 -19.39 36.44 -0.76
CA TRP A 611 -20.04 35.16 -1.03
C TRP A 611 -20.96 35.28 -2.24
N HIS A 612 -20.81 34.34 -3.17
CA HIS A 612 -21.61 34.22 -4.38
C HIS A 612 -22.35 32.89 -4.43
N ASN A 613 -23.64 32.94 -4.76
CA ASN A 613 -24.42 31.81 -5.22
C ASN A 613 -24.18 31.65 -6.73
N LEU A 614 -23.59 30.50 -7.10
CA LEU A 614 -23.21 30.11 -8.46
C LEU A 614 -24.09 28.96 -8.97
N ASP A 615 -25.34 28.88 -8.51
CA ASP A 615 -26.35 27.96 -9.06
C ASP A 615 -26.46 28.13 -10.58
N SER A 616 -26.19 27.05 -11.30
CA SER A 616 -26.19 27.02 -12.76
C SER A 616 -27.58 27.27 -13.40
N ASP A 617 -28.69 27.14 -12.66
CA ASP A 617 -30.03 27.56 -13.12
C ASP A 617 -30.23 29.11 -13.01
N LEU A 618 -29.30 29.87 -12.42
CA LEU A 618 -29.34 31.34 -12.37
C LEU A 618 -28.80 32.02 -13.65
N GLY A 619 -29.47 33.10 -14.07
CA GLY A 619 -29.09 33.92 -15.23
C GLY A 619 -27.77 34.71 -15.06
N THR A 620 -27.32 34.93 -13.84
CA THR A 620 -26.01 35.49 -13.43
C THR A 620 -25.72 35.00 -12.00
N PRO A 621 -24.47 35.03 -11.53
CA PRO A 621 -24.18 34.93 -10.10
C PRO A 621 -25.04 35.91 -9.29
N LYS A 622 -25.46 35.49 -8.09
CA LYS A 622 -25.99 36.39 -7.07
C LYS A 622 -24.96 36.51 -5.96
N HIS A 623 -24.57 37.73 -5.59
CA HIS A 623 -23.84 37.93 -4.34
C HIS A 623 -24.83 37.90 -3.16
N PHE A 624 -24.36 37.47 -2.01
CA PHE A 624 -25.03 37.70 -0.73
C PHE A 624 -24.53 39.04 -0.14
N ALA A 625 -25.41 39.77 0.53
CA ALA A 625 -25.10 41.06 1.14
C ALA A 625 -24.29 40.93 2.44
N SER A 626 -24.43 39.82 3.17
CA SER A 626 -23.62 39.53 4.36
C SER A 626 -23.42 38.02 4.58
N VAL A 627 -22.62 37.66 5.59
CA VAL A 627 -22.35 36.26 5.97
C VAL A 627 -23.56 35.63 6.69
N GLU A 628 -24.36 36.45 7.37
CA GLU A 628 -25.62 36.06 8.01
C GLU A 628 -26.63 35.59 6.97
N GLU A 629 -26.78 36.30 5.85
CA GLU A 629 -27.66 35.88 4.74
C GLU A 629 -27.24 34.52 4.15
N VAL A 630 -25.93 34.22 4.10
CA VAL A 630 -25.42 32.90 3.70
C VAL A 630 -25.80 31.83 4.73
N LYS A 631 -25.70 32.13 6.03
CA LYS A 631 -26.08 31.19 7.11
C LYS A 631 -27.58 30.92 7.12
N GLU A 632 -28.41 31.95 6.97
CA GLU A 632 -29.87 31.83 6.84
C GLU A 632 -30.25 31.01 5.61
N PHE A 633 -29.62 31.25 4.45
CA PHE A 633 -29.82 30.46 3.24
C PHE A 633 -29.42 28.98 3.42
N LEU A 634 -28.33 28.71 4.13
CA LEU A 634 -27.88 27.34 4.42
C LEU A 634 -28.81 26.62 5.41
N ASP A 635 -29.30 27.30 6.44
CA ASP A 635 -30.29 26.75 7.39
C ASP A 635 -31.65 26.49 6.71
N ASP A 636 -32.12 27.38 5.82
CA ASP A 636 -33.31 27.13 4.98
C ASP A 636 -33.12 25.89 4.09
N VAL A 637 -32.02 25.83 3.34
CA VAL A 637 -31.66 24.67 2.50
C VAL A 637 -31.60 23.37 3.30
N ALA A 638 -31.03 23.39 4.51
CA ALA A 638 -31.00 22.23 5.40
C ALA A 638 -32.41 21.83 5.86
N SER A 639 -33.25 22.80 6.26
CA SER A 639 -34.62 22.57 6.71
C SER A 639 -35.52 21.94 5.63
N GLN A 640 -35.30 22.32 4.37
CA GLN A 640 -35.98 21.74 3.19
C GLN A 640 -35.44 20.36 2.79
N GLY A 641 -34.44 19.82 3.49
CA GLY A 641 -33.86 18.50 3.27
C GLY A 641 -32.64 18.47 2.35
N GLY A 642 -32.00 19.61 2.07
CA GLY A 642 -30.72 19.67 1.36
C GLY A 642 -29.60 18.91 2.08
N GLU A 643 -28.54 18.55 1.36
CA GLU A 643 -27.24 18.23 1.97
C GLU A 643 -26.25 19.36 1.74
N ILE A 644 -25.36 19.58 2.71
CA ILE A 644 -24.32 20.61 2.71
C ILE A 644 -22.96 19.90 2.80
N LEU A 645 -22.07 20.13 1.82
CA LEU A 645 -20.70 19.62 1.80
C LEU A 645 -19.71 20.78 1.79
N LEU A 646 -18.86 20.84 2.80
CA LEU A 646 -17.91 21.90 3.09
C LEU A 646 -16.55 21.61 2.45
N ARG A 647 -15.83 22.68 2.05
CA ARG A 647 -14.71 22.56 1.13
C ARG A 647 -13.41 23.25 1.55
N SER A 648 -12.69 22.70 2.52
CA SER A 648 -11.35 23.18 2.88
C SER A 648 -10.26 22.77 1.86
N TYR A 649 -9.21 23.58 1.74
CA TYR A 649 -7.96 23.22 1.04
C TYR A 649 -7.14 22.22 1.87
N CYS A 650 -6.27 21.45 1.22
CA CYS A 650 -5.34 20.57 1.94
C CYS A 650 -4.24 21.39 2.62
N ILE A 651 -3.92 21.08 3.89
CA ILE A 651 -3.05 21.89 4.75
C ILE A 651 -1.65 22.15 4.15
N PHE A 652 -1.16 21.22 3.33
CA PHE A 652 0.09 21.35 2.57
C PHE A 652 0.09 22.53 1.57
N GLN A 653 -1.05 22.84 0.93
CA GLN A 653 -1.14 24.01 0.04
C GLN A 653 -1.16 25.33 0.84
N LEU A 654 -1.77 25.33 2.02
CA LEU A 654 -1.81 26.51 2.89
C LEU A 654 -0.42 26.85 3.43
N MET A 655 0.43 25.86 3.71
CA MET A 655 1.80 26.12 4.17
C MET A 655 2.65 26.88 3.14
N ASP A 656 2.45 26.65 1.84
CA ASP A 656 3.14 27.41 0.78
C ASP A 656 2.53 28.79 0.55
N PHE A 657 1.22 28.97 0.76
CA PHE A 657 0.62 30.30 0.78
C PHE A 657 1.08 31.13 2.00
N MET A 658 1.12 30.53 3.19
CA MET A 658 1.61 31.21 4.40
C MET A 658 3.11 31.54 4.31
N LYS A 659 3.95 30.73 3.64
CA LYS A 659 5.34 31.12 3.30
C LYS A 659 5.39 32.40 2.45
N LYS A 660 4.39 32.62 1.58
CA LYS A 660 4.24 33.82 0.76
C LYS A 660 3.81 35.05 1.57
N VAL A 661 2.87 34.88 2.51
CA VAL A 661 2.39 35.93 3.42
C VAL A 661 3.44 36.31 4.48
N LYS A 662 4.23 35.35 4.97
CA LYS A 662 5.32 35.53 5.96
C LYS A 662 6.42 36.53 5.55
N ARG A 663 6.36 37.10 4.34
CA ARG A 663 7.25 38.18 3.90
C ARG A 663 6.88 39.57 4.44
N ASN A 664 5.72 39.75 5.10
CA ASN A 664 5.28 41.01 5.70
C ASN A 664 4.76 40.85 7.15
N SER A 665 4.98 41.89 7.98
CA SER A 665 4.50 42.09 9.36
C SER A 665 5.17 41.29 10.49
N SER A 666 5.02 41.78 11.73
CA SER A 666 6.10 41.72 12.75
C SER A 666 5.70 41.24 14.15
N ASN A 667 6.45 40.25 14.65
CA ASN A 667 6.78 39.84 16.04
C ASN A 667 5.75 39.79 17.19
N SER A 668 4.69 40.61 17.25
CA SER A 668 3.82 40.71 18.44
C SER A 668 2.87 39.51 18.64
N PHE A 669 2.77 38.61 17.67
CA PHE A 669 1.75 37.54 17.62
C PHE A 669 2.09 36.31 18.49
N ILE A 670 3.38 36.06 18.74
CA ILE A 670 3.85 34.78 19.33
C ILE A 670 3.40 34.62 20.80
N GLY A 671 3.35 35.70 21.57
CA GLY A 671 2.98 35.63 22.99
C GLY A 671 1.51 35.25 23.25
N PHE A 672 0.60 35.58 22.32
CA PHE A 672 -0.84 35.36 22.50
C PHE A 672 -1.24 33.89 22.35
N ILE A 673 -0.60 33.17 21.42
CA ILE A 673 -0.84 31.73 21.18
C ILE A 673 -0.46 30.89 22.41
N LEU A 674 0.63 31.25 23.11
CA LEU A 674 1.15 30.46 24.22
C LEU A 674 0.15 30.37 25.39
N ILE A 675 -0.58 31.46 25.66
CA ILE A 675 -1.60 31.55 26.72
C ILE A 675 -2.82 30.68 26.36
N LEU A 676 -3.24 30.71 25.09
CA LEU A 676 -4.41 29.99 24.59
C LEU A 676 -4.26 28.46 24.67
N VAL A 677 -3.07 27.94 24.37
CA VAL A 677 -2.79 26.50 24.45
C VAL A 677 -2.90 25.99 25.90
N THR A 678 -2.34 26.71 26.88
CA THR A 678 -2.40 26.31 28.30
C THR A 678 -3.83 26.26 28.84
N ALA A 679 -4.71 27.17 28.40
CA ALA A 679 -6.11 27.18 28.82
C ALA A 679 -6.88 25.93 28.33
N MET A 680 -6.67 25.50 27.08
CA MET A 680 -7.39 24.34 26.53
C MET A 680 -6.99 23.01 27.18
N SER A 681 -5.73 22.86 27.61
CA SER A 681 -5.27 21.63 28.28
C SER A 681 -6.01 21.32 29.59
N ILE A 682 -6.48 22.36 30.30
CA ILE A 682 -7.20 22.21 31.58
C ILE A 682 -8.65 21.75 31.36
N VAL A 683 -9.31 22.23 30.29
CA VAL A 683 -10.69 21.86 29.96
C VAL A 683 -10.78 20.37 29.63
N ILE A 684 -9.85 19.85 28.82
CA ILE A 684 -9.83 18.44 28.40
C ILE A 684 -9.72 17.49 29.61
N LEU A 685 -8.89 17.85 30.60
CA LEU A 685 -8.74 17.11 31.85
C LEU A 685 -10.01 17.05 32.73
N THR A 686 -10.98 17.93 32.49
CA THR A 686 -12.21 18.03 33.29
C THR A 686 -13.35 17.17 32.71
N VAL A 687 -13.33 16.87 31.41
CA VAL A 687 -14.42 16.17 30.71
C VAL A 687 -14.32 14.65 30.80
N SER A 688 -13.14 14.08 31.08
CA SER A 688 -12.90 12.63 31.15
C SER A 688 -13.49 11.92 32.38
N VAL A 689 -14.49 12.49 33.07
CA VAL A 689 -15.01 11.99 34.36
C VAL A 689 -16.55 12.09 34.46
N THR A 690 -17.30 11.39 33.62
CA THR A 690 -18.74 11.05 33.88
C THR A 690 -19.34 9.96 32.95
N LYS A 691 -19.39 8.71 33.48
CA LYS A 691 -20.38 7.59 33.34
C LYS A 691 -21.27 7.29 32.09
N LEU A 692 -21.53 5.97 31.94
CA LEU A 692 -22.61 5.24 31.20
C LEU A 692 -23.91 5.09 32.06
N PRO A 693 -24.99 4.40 31.58
CA PRO A 693 -25.18 2.95 31.92
C PRO A 693 -25.91 2.01 30.89
N ASP A 694 -25.91 0.69 31.24
CA ASP A 694 -26.78 -0.53 31.01
C ASP A 694 -28.22 -0.34 30.43
N THR A 695 -29.19 -1.27 30.11
CA THR A 695 -29.41 -2.71 29.68
C THR A 695 -30.85 -2.87 29.03
N THR A 696 -31.55 -3.96 28.57
CA THR A 696 -31.57 -5.46 28.68
C THR A 696 -32.42 -6.23 27.55
N LEU A 697 -32.09 -7.50 27.16
CA LEU A 697 -32.97 -8.69 26.75
C LEU A 697 -33.69 -8.82 25.32
N GLU A 698 -34.16 -9.97 24.74
CA GLU A 698 -34.24 -11.44 25.06
C GLU A 698 -34.48 -12.48 23.87
N ARG A 699 -34.39 -13.81 24.19
CA ARG A 699 -35.07 -15.06 23.68
C ARG A 699 -35.10 -15.55 22.20
N GLY A 700 -34.77 -16.85 22.00
CA GLY A 700 -35.63 -17.82 21.27
C GLY A 700 -34.95 -19.04 20.60
N ASN A 701 -35.18 -20.27 21.09
CA ASN A 701 -34.45 -21.48 20.66
C ASN A 701 -35.33 -22.53 19.91
N PHE A 702 -34.81 -23.13 18.82
CA PHE A 702 -35.08 -24.47 18.22
C PHE A 702 -34.37 -24.58 16.85
N GLY A 703 -34.02 -25.73 16.26
CA GLY A 703 -34.08 -27.14 16.67
C GLY A 703 -33.74 -28.10 15.50
N PHE A 704 -33.25 -29.32 15.76
CA PHE A 704 -32.86 -30.33 14.74
C PHE A 704 -33.23 -31.77 15.17
N PRO A 705 -33.35 -32.70 14.21
CA PRO A 705 -32.42 -33.83 14.18
C PRO A 705 -31.83 -34.13 12.78
N ARG A 706 -30.82 -35.02 12.68
CA ARG A 706 -29.90 -35.13 11.53
C ARG A 706 -29.24 -36.53 11.41
N ALA A 707 -29.23 -37.15 10.22
CA ALA A 707 -28.58 -38.46 10.01
C ALA A 707 -27.99 -38.71 8.59
N LEU A 708 -26.96 -39.56 8.39
CA LEU A 708 -25.59 -39.44 8.94
C LEU A 708 -24.57 -40.34 8.19
N LYS A 709 -24.05 -39.88 7.03
CA LYS A 709 -22.75 -40.35 6.51
C LYS A 709 -21.87 -39.27 5.85
N TYR A 710 -22.24 -38.01 6.07
CA TYR A 710 -21.47 -36.78 5.83
C TYR A 710 -20.70 -36.33 7.10
N GLY A 711 -20.71 -37.17 8.15
CA GLY A 711 -20.57 -36.79 9.56
C GLY A 711 -19.16 -36.68 10.13
N LYS A 712 -18.17 -36.29 9.32
CA LYS A 712 -16.87 -35.79 9.82
C LYS A 712 -16.70 -34.32 9.45
N TRP A 713 -16.82 -33.99 8.17
CA TRP A 713 -16.85 -32.59 7.68
C TRP A 713 -18.01 -31.78 8.30
N LEU A 714 -19.24 -32.31 8.32
CA LEU A 714 -20.36 -31.63 8.97
C LEU A 714 -20.26 -31.51 10.50
N LYS A 715 -19.28 -32.14 11.17
CA LYS A 715 -19.09 -32.00 12.64
C LYS A 715 -18.20 -30.81 13.03
N GLU A 716 -17.47 -30.23 12.09
CA GLU A 716 -16.60 -29.09 12.35
C GLU A 716 -17.34 -27.77 12.04
N GLU A 717 -18.23 -27.77 11.04
CA GLU A 717 -19.11 -26.62 10.73
C GLU A 717 -20.29 -26.49 11.70
N GLU A 718 -20.87 -27.60 12.15
CA GLU A 718 -21.93 -27.63 13.18
C GLU A 718 -21.46 -27.07 14.54
N LYS A 719 -20.16 -27.09 14.83
CA LYS A 719 -19.58 -26.46 16.02
C LYS A 719 -19.43 -24.95 15.86
N LEU A 720 -18.98 -24.52 14.68
CA LEU A 720 -18.59 -23.14 14.40
C LEU A 720 -19.79 -22.21 14.13
N GLY A 721 -20.94 -22.79 13.79
CA GLY A 721 -22.14 -22.03 13.48
C GLY A 721 -22.06 -21.26 12.16
N ARG A 722 -23.14 -20.57 11.79
CA ARG A 722 -23.17 -19.80 10.52
C ARG A 722 -22.31 -18.54 10.60
N LEU A 723 -22.48 -17.75 11.66
CA LEU A 723 -21.77 -16.47 11.84
C LEU A 723 -20.25 -16.69 12.05
N GLY A 724 -19.88 -17.70 12.84
CA GLY A 724 -18.48 -18.10 12.99
C GLY A 724 -17.86 -18.62 11.68
N SER A 725 -18.63 -19.37 10.88
CA SER A 725 -18.16 -19.81 9.54
C SER A 725 -17.96 -18.63 8.59
N MET A 726 -18.78 -17.58 8.67
CA MET A 726 -18.57 -16.33 7.93
C MET A 726 -17.31 -15.60 8.38
N MET A 727 -17.09 -15.44 9.69
CA MET A 727 -15.86 -14.82 10.23
C MET A 727 -14.59 -15.55 9.79
N VAL A 728 -14.58 -16.88 9.79
CA VAL A 728 -13.43 -17.66 9.30
C VAL A 728 -13.26 -17.52 7.78
N ALA A 729 -14.36 -17.43 7.01
CA ALA A 729 -14.32 -17.21 5.56
C ALA A 729 -13.89 -15.79 5.13
N MET A 730 -13.92 -14.80 6.05
CA MET A 730 -13.40 -13.45 5.79
C MET A 730 -11.86 -13.36 5.82
N LEU A 731 -11.17 -14.37 6.35
CA LEU A 731 -9.70 -14.41 6.42
C LEU A 731 -9.06 -15.09 5.18
N PRO A 732 -7.83 -14.69 4.80
CA PRO A 732 -7.11 -15.33 3.71
C PRO A 732 -6.65 -16.74 4.10
N VAL A 733 -6.97 -17.72 3.25
CA VAL A 733 -6.74 -19.16 3.50
C VAL A 733 -5.24 -19.52 3.59
N ASP A 734 -4.37 -18.71 2.99
CA ASP A 734 -2.92 -18.93 2.86
C ASP A 734 -2.08 -18.27 3.99
N LEU A 735 -2.66 -18.04 5.18
CA LEU A 735 -1.96 -17.44 6.31
C LEU A 735 -2.27 -18.14 7.64
N ALA A 736 -1.21 -18.27 8.44
CA ALA A 736 -1.20 -18.97 9.73
C ALA A 736 -1.85 -18.15 10.86
N PHE A 737 -3.18 -18.03 10.85
CA PHE A 737 -3.96 -17.35 11.89
C PHE A 737 -4.37 -18.27 13.05
N THR A 738 -4.49 -17.69 14.25
CA THR A 738 -5.37 -18.19 15.29
C THR A 738 -6.55 -17.24 15.48
N ILE A 739 -7.75 -17.79 15.55
CA ILE A 739 -9.01 -17.05 15.56
C ILE A 739 -9.83 -17.46 16.77
N PHE A 740 -10.15 -16.50 17.63
CA PHE A 740 -11.03 -16.68 18.77
C PHE A 740 -12.45 -16.30 18.35
N VAL A 741 -13.23 -17.29 17.90
CA VAL A 741 -14.57 -17.07 17.32
C VAL A 741 -15.62 -17.20 18.43
N PRO A 742 -16.55 -16.25 18.59
CA PRO A 742 -17.66 -16.41 19.54
C PRO A 742 -18.49 -17.67 19.24
N SER A 743 -19.06 -18.31 20.27
CA SER A 743 -20.08 -19.35 20.08
C SER A 743 -21.38 -18.74 19.52
N GLU A 744 -22.28 -19.54 18.93
CA GLU A 744 -23.58 -19.01 18.46
C GLU A 744 -24.41 -18.40 19.60
N LYS A 745 -24.19 -18.80 20.86
CA LYS A 745 -24.78 -18.12 22.02
C LYS A 745 -24.19 -16.74 22.23
N ALA A 746 -22.86 -16.62 22.21
CA ALA A 746 -22.16 -15.34 22.43
C ALA A 746 -22.47 -14.32 21.32
N PHE A 747 -22.61 -14.76 20.06
CA PHE A 747 -23.14 -13.92 18.98
C PHE A 747 -24.54 -13.39 19.30
N GLU A 748 -25.42 -14.21 19.88
CA GLU A 748 -26.78 -13.80 20.24
C GLU A 748 -26.83 -12.93 21.51
N SER A 749 -26.05 -13.24 22.54
CA SER A 749 -26.13 -12.57 23.85
C SER A 749 -25.30 -11.28 23.97
N GLU A 750 -24.18 -11.18 23.25
CA GLU A 750 -23.22 -10.06 23.40
C GLU A 750 -23.07 -9.22 22.12
N LEU A 751 -23.57 -9.69 20.97
CA LEU A 751 -23.58 -8.94 19.71
C LEU A 751 -25.00 -8.80 19.11
N GLN A 752 -26.02 -9.34 19.77
CA GLN A 752 -27.42 -9.34 19.35
C GLN A 752 -27.65 -9.97 17.94
N LEU A 753 -26.67 -10.73 17.41
CA LEU A 753 -26.68 -11.30 16.07
C LEU A 753 -27.30 -12.71 16.05
N ARG A 754 -28.52 -12.82 15.50
CA ARG A 754 -29.16 -14.12 15.21
C ARG A 754 -28.99 -14.48 13.74
N ALA A 755 -28.36 -15.64 13.47
CA ALA A 755 -28.07 -16.13 12.12
C ALA A 755 -29.31 -16.38 11.20
N SER A 756 -30.53 -16.22 11.72
CA SER A 756 -31.80 -16.28 10.98
C SER A 756 -32.31 -14.91 10.50
N THR A 757 -32.11 -13.84 11.27
CA THR A 757 -32.52 -12.47 10.90
C THR A 757 -31.37 -11.69 10.28
N SER A 758 -30.17 -11.78 10.86
CA SER A 758 -28.93 -11.13 10.42
C SER A 758 -28.42 -11.54 9.03
N LEU A 759 -29.10 -12.49 8.37
CA LEU A 759 -28.84 -12.88 6.97
C LEU A 759 -29.98 -12.45 6.02
N MET A 760 -30.94 -11.65 6.49
CA MET A 760 -31.96 -11.02 5.65
C MET A 760 -31.40 -9.77 4.95
N GLU A 761 -31.95 -9.48 3.77
CA GLU A 761 -31.37 -8.58 2.76
C GLU A 761 -31.16 -7.12 3.21
N HIS A 762 -31.78 -6.69 4.32
CA HIS A 762 -31.66 -5.35 4.89
C HIS A 762 -30.70 -5.24 6.09
N GLU A 763 -30.39 -6.35 6.77
CA GLU A 763 -29.48 -6.37 7.95
C GLU A 763 -28.07 -6.87 7.60
N ALA A 764 -27.91 -7.67 6.54
CA ALA A 764 -26.67 -8.37 6.21
C ALA A 764 -25.43 -7.45 6.07
N ASN A 765 -25.60 -6.18 5.69
CA ASN A 765 -24.52 -5.19 5.65
C ASN A 765 -24.03 -4.81 7.07
N ASN A 766 -24.95 -4.61 8.02
CA ASN A 766 -24.62 -4.31 9.42
C ASN A 766 -23.95 -5.53 10.06
N THR A 767 -24.50 -6.72 9.84
CA THR A 767 -23.90 -8.00 10.28
C THR A 767 -22.49 -8.18 9.73
N SER A 768 -22.26 -7.89 8.44
CA SER A 768 -20.92 -7.98 7.84
C SER A 768 -19.93 -7.00 8.46
N ALA A 769 -20.38 -5.79 8.81
CA ALA A 769 -19.55 -4.80 9.52
C ALA A 769 -19.20 -5.26 10.94
N ILE A 770 -20.19 -5.76 11.71
CA ILE A 770 -20.00 -6.27 13.07
C ILE A 770 -19.04 -7.46 13.08
N LEU A 771 -19.28 -8.48 12.24
CA LEU A 771 -18.41 -9.65 12.13
C LEU A 771 -16.98 -9.25 11.72
N SER A 772 -16.82 -8.32 10.77
CA SER A 772 -15.50 -7.82 10.37
C SER A 772 -14.79 -7.02 11.47
N ARG A 773 -15.53 -6.37 12.38
CA ARG A 773 -14.95 -5.62 13.51
C ARG A 773 -14.52 -6.56 14.64
N VAL A 774 -15.38 -7.50 15.05
CA VAL A 774 -15.06 -8.57 16.01
C VAL A 774 -13.85 -9.38 15.54
N LEU A 775 -13.80 -9.75 14.25
CA LEU A 775 -12.67 -10.46 13.65
C LEU A 775 -11.35 -9.69 13.77
N SER A 776 -11.38 -8.35 13.75
CA SER A 776 -10.17 -7.54 13.93
C SER A 776 -9.63 -7.56 15.37
N PHE A 777 -10.51 -7.76 16.36
CA PHE A 777 -10.15 -7.93 17.76
C PHE A 777 -9.73 -9.37 18.10
N SER A 778 -10.37 -10.36 17.48
CA SER A 778 -10.28 -11.76 17.91
C SER A 778 -9.40 -12.67 17.04
N ALA A 779 -8.87 -12.17 15.91
CA ALA A 779 -7.86 -12.88 15.11
C ALA A 779 -6.43 -12.40 15.43
N VAL A 780 -5.50 -13.35 15.54
CA VAL A 780 -4.07 -13.15 15.82
C VAL A 780 -3.25 -13.76 14.67
N PRO A 781 -2.28 -13.04 14.07
CA PRO A 781 -1.53 -13.48 12.88
C PRO A 781 -0.40 -14.49 13.17
N GLN A 782 -0.64 -15.45 14.07
CA GLN A 782 0.26 -16.58 14.34
C GLN A 782 -0.53 -17.82 14.79
N HIS A 783 0.06 -19.02 14.64
CA HIS A 783 -0.52 -20.25 15.19
C HIS A 783 -0.27 -20.38 16.69
N LEU A 784 -1.36 -20.46 17.45
CA LEU A 784 -1.41 -20.80 18.85
C LEU A 784 -2.40 -21.98 19.08
N PRO A 785 -1.91 -23.22 19.08
CA PRO A 785 -2.63 -24.36 19.65
C PRO A 785 -2.79 -24.20 21.17
N SER A 786 -3.86 -24.74 21.76
CA SER A 786 -4.14 -24.64 23.21
C SER A 786 -3.03 -25.26 24.08
N THR A 787 -2.26 -26.19 23.52
CA THR A 787 -1.10 -26.84 24.16
C THR A 787 0.09 -25.91 24.33
N MET A 788 0.25 -24.88 23.49
CA MET A 788 1.35 -23.90 23.59
C MET A 788 1.10 -22.79 24.64
N VAL A 789 -0.12 -22.70 25.18
CA VAL A 789 -0.41 -21.80 26.31
C VAL A 789 0.06 -22.48 27.61
N PRO A 790 0.89 -21.83 28.46
CA PRO A 790 1.40 -22.43 29.68
C PRO A 790 0.31 -22.59 30.75
N PHE A 791 0.45 -23.62 31.59
CA PHE A 791 -0.39 -23.81 32.76
C PHE A 791 0.04 -22.86 33.89
N GLY A 792 -0.87 -22.07 34.45
CA GLY A 792 -0.55 -21.13 35.53
C GLY A 792 0.30 -19.92 35.09
N GLY A 793 0.35 -19.63 33.78
CA GLY A 793 1.00 -18.45 33.23
C GLY A 793 0.19 -17.85 32.08
N GLU A 794 0.51 -16.62 31.71
CA GLU A 794 -0.15 -15.89 30.63
C GLU A 794 0.82 -15.60 29.49
N ILE A 795 0.31 -15.58 28.26
CA ILE A 795 1.03 -15.08 27.09
C ILE A 795 0.30 -13.87 26.50
N LEU A 796 1.07 -12.87 26.10
CA LEU A 796 0.57 -11.68 25.42
C LEU A 796 0.58 -11.92 23.91
N LEU A 797 -0.51 -11.54 23.25
CA LEU A 797 -0.74 -11.61 21.82
C LEU A 797 -1.26 -10.26 21.33
N ASP A 798 -0.87 -9.83 20.14
CA ASP A 798 -1.46 -8.66 19.47
C ASP A 798 -2.41 -9.16 18.36
N SER A 799 -3.67 -8.71 18.40
CA SER A 799 -4.67 -9.00 17.35
C SER A 799 -4.45 -8.15 16.09
N ILE A 800 -5.20 -8.43 15.02
CA ILE A 800 -5.16 -7.65 13.76
C ILE A 800 -5.40 -6.15 13.99
N SER A 801 -6.24 -5.78 14.96
CA SER A 801 -6.56 -4.40 15.35
C SER A 801 -5.49 -3.73 16.23
N GLY A 802 -4.56 -4.51 16.80
CA GLY A 802 -3.66 -4.05 17.86
C GLY A 802 -4.25 -4.13 19.28
N LEU A 803 -5.49 -4.63 19.45
CA LEU A 803 -6.01 -5.00 20.77
C LEU A 803 -5.17 -6.15 21.34
N ARG A 804 -4.71 -5.97 22.58
CA ARG A 804 -3.90 -6.95 23.33
C ARG A 804 -4.78 -8.06 23.88
N LEU A 805 -4.39 -9.31 23.59
CA LEU A 805 -5.04 -10.50 24.11
C LEU A 805 -4.09 -11.23 25.07
N PHE A 806 -4.56 -11.44 26.31
CA PHE A 806 -3.88 -12.20 27.35
C PHE A 806 -4.46 -13.61 27.36
N ALA A 807 -3.72 -14.59 26.85
CA ALA A 807 -4.14 -15.98 26.80
C ALA A 807 -3.48 -16.79 27.91
N SER A 808 -4.28 -17.54 28.69
CA SER A 808 -3.82 -18.35 29.82
C SER A 808 -4.59 -19.67 29.89
N ARG A 809 -4.08 -20.65 30.67
CA ARG A 809 -4.76 -21.94 30.86
C ARG A 809 -5.08 -22.16 32.34
N ARG A 810 -6.38 -22.27 32.66
CA ARG A 810 -6.91 -22.48 34.02
C ARG A 810 -6.58 -23.88 34.56
N ALA A 811 -6.83 -24.09 35.85
CA ALA A 811 -6.52 -25.32 36.58
C ALA A 811 -7.25 -26.57 36.06
N ASP A 812 -8.40 -26.37 35.43
CA ASP A 812 -9.23 -27.34 34.70
C ASP A 812 -8.71 -27.66 33.27
N SER A 813 -7.57 -27.06 32.89
CA SER A 813 -7.00 -27.06 31.53
C SER A 813 -7.80 -26.31 30.45
N VAL A 814 -8.79 -25.50 30.82
CA VAL A 814 -9.54 -24.65 29.88
C VAL A 814 -8.67 -23.47 29.43
N LEU A 815 -8.62 -23.22 28.11
CA LEU A 815 -8.03 -22.04 27.50
C LEU A 815 -8.91 -20.82 27.77
N VAL A 816 -8.29 -19.72 28.20
CA VAL A 816 -8.95 -18.45 28.51
C VAL A 816 -8.21 -17.33 27.81
N VAL A 817 -8.94 -16.36 27.26
CA VAL A 817 -8.38 -15.17 26.59
C VAL A 817 -9.17 -13.93 27.03
N ASN A 818 -8.49 -12.93 27.58
CA ASN A 818 -9.12 -11.72 28.17
C ASN A 818 -10.29 -12.06 29.13
N GLY A 819 -10.15 -13.13 29.93
CA GLY A 819 -11.17 -13.61 30.86
C GLY A 819 -12.21 -14.58 30.26
N VAL A 820 -12.44 -14.52 28.94
CA VAL A 820 -13.38 -15.37 28.20
C VAL A 820 -12.84 -16.80 28.06
N SER A 821 -13.61 -17.81 28.46
CA SER A 821 -13.25 -19.22 28.33
C SER A 821 -13.56 -19.79 26.94
N ALA A 822 -12.72 -20.70 26.43
CA ALA A 822 -13.01 -21.47 25.23
C ALA A 822 -13.95 -22.67 25.53
N GLU A 823 -15.03 -22.82 24.77
CA GLU A 823 -15.87 -24.04 24.75
C GLU A 823 -15.19 -25.17 23.97
N HIS A 824 -14.53 -24.83 22.86
CA HIS A 824 -13.83 -25.77 21.97
C HIS A 824 -12.50 -25.18 21.51
N VAL A 825 -11.46 -25.99 21.47
CA VAL A 825 -10.11 -25.58 21.06
C VAL A 825 -9.60 -26.39 19.88
N ASP A 826 -8.58 -25.85 19.20
CA ASP A 826 -7.77 -26.53 18.18
C ASP A 826 -8.53 -27.04 16.94
N ILE A 827 -9.67 -26.43 16.60
CA ILE A 827 -10.40 -26.71 15.35
C ILE A 827 -9.57 -26.19 14.17
N LYS A 828 -9.40 -26.97 13.10
CA LYS A 828 -8.61 -26.55 11.92
C LYS A 828 -9.51 -26.19 10.74
N LYS A 829 -9.26 -25.04 10.12
CA LYS A 829 -9.95 -24.58 8.90
C LYS A 829 -8.90 -23.98 7.95
N GLY A 830 -8.53 -24.74 6.92
CA GLY A 830 -7.36 -24.40 6.08
C GLY A 830 -6.06 -24.59 6.88
N GLU A 831 -5.15 -23.62 6.81
CA GLU A 831 -4.02 -23.58 7.75
C GLU A 831 -4.44 -23.14 9.16
N ALA A 832 -5.44 -22.24 9.26
CA ALA A 832 -5.80 -21.55 10.49
C ALA A 832 -6.34 -22.44 11.61
N ILE A 833 -6.05 -22.03 12.85
CA ILE A 833 -6.52 -22.63 14.10
C ILE A 833 -7.67 -21.78 14.65
N VAL A 834 -8.78 -22.42 14.98
CA VAL A 834 -9.98 -21.80 15.54
C VAL A 834 -10.24 -22.33 16.95
N HIS A 835 -10.41 -21.41 17.89
CA HIS A 835 -10.94 -21.68 19.22
C HIS A 835 -12.30 -20.99 19.32
N ILE A 836 -13.31 -21.70 19.83
CA ILE A 836 -14.66 -21.18 20.01
C ILE A 836 -14.82 -20.73 21.45
N MET A 837 -15.24 -19.48 21.64
CA MET A 837 -15.25 -18.77 22.91
C MET A 837 -16.67 -18.65 23.47
N ASN A 838 -16.84 -18.88 24.78
CA ASN A 838 -18.08 -18.60 25.51
C ASN A 838 -18.12 -17.11 25.91
N GLY A 839 -18.10 -16.26 24.90
CA GLY A 839 -18.08 -14.81 24.98
C GLY A 839 -17.34 -14.19 23.80
N VAL A 840 -17.41 -12.87 23.68
CA VAL A 840 -16.85 -12.08 22.58
C VAL A 840 -15.58 -11.35 23.04
N ILE A 841 -14.58 -11.32 22.18
CA ILE A 841 -13.34 -10.56 22.41
C ILE A 841 -13.43 -9.26 21.61
N MET A 842 -13.53 -8.13 22.30
CA MET A 842 -13.66 -6.79 21.72
C MET A 842 -13.01 -5.71 22.60
N ASP A 843 -12.99 -4.46 22.14
CA ASP A 843 -12.62 -3.31 22.96
C ASP A 843 -13.86 -2.71 23.65
N ALA A 844 -13.66 -2.01 24.76
CA ALA A 844 -14.75 -1.49 25.60
C ALA A 844 -15.61 -0.42 24.89
N GLU A 845 -15.08 0.27 23.88
CA GLU A 845 -15.84 1.22 23.05
C GLU A 845 -16.80 0.49 22.10
N PHE A 846 -16.47 -0.74 21.67
CA PHE A 846 -17.36 -1.57 20.86
C PHE A 846 -18.31 -2.42 21.72
N GLU A 847 -17.91 -2.82 22.92
CA GLU A 847 -18.76 -3.50 23.92
C GLU A 847 -19.96 -2.63 24.31
N GLN A 848 -19.73 -1.33 24.55
CA GLN A 848 -20.76 -0.30 24.77
C GLN A 848 -21.75 -0.10 23.61
N ALA A 849 -21.49 -0.66 22.42
CA ALA A 849 -22.45 -0.63 21.31
C ALA A 849 -23.47 -1.78 21.35
N PHE A 850 -23.35 -2.69 22.32
CA PHE A 850 -24.26 -3.83 22.53
C PHE A 850 -24.77 -3.93 23.98
N GLU A 851 -24.16 -3.20 24.92
CA GLU A 851 -24.85 -2.69 26.12
C GLU A 851 -26.17 -2.01 25.68
N PRO A 852 -27.35 -2.50 26.12
CA PRO A 852 -28.64 -1.87 25.77
C PRO A 852 -28.97 -0.64 26.66
N GLU A 853 -30.17 -0.04 26.55
CA GLU A 853 -30.53 1.27 27.17
C GLU A 853 -31.49 1.17 28.39
N GLU A 854 -31.05 1.58 29.59
CA GLU A 854 -31.79 1.48 30.87
C GLU A 854 -33.01 2.41 30.89
N GLU A 855 -34.20 1.82 31.11
CA GLU A 855 -35.47 2.56 31.25
C GLU A 855 -35.59 3.22 32.64
N ASP A 856 -35.32 4.53 32.68
CA ASP A 856 -35.46 5.48 33.82
C ASP A 856 -36.88 6.10 33.90
#